data_AF-A0A1Q5EJB2-F1
#
_entry.id   AF-A0A1Q5EJB2-F1
#
_cell.length_a   1.000
_cell.length_b   1.000
_cell.length_c   1.000
_cell.angle_alpha   90.00
_cell.angle_beta   90.00
_cell.angle_gamma   90.00
#
_symmetry.space_group_name_H-M   'P 1'
#
loop_
_entity.id
_entity.type
_entity.pdbx_description
1 polymer ?
#
loop_
_entity_poly.entity_id
_entity_poly.type
_entity_poly.pdbx_seq_one_letter_code
_entity_poly.pdbx_strand_id
1 'polypeptide(L)'
;MPWAARTAGAALAALLLLLLGTVTVTVTGATLAAADPAPVPSAAPGAAADSRTRIDRLADELRKNPVYVSAARPRELPRSLTPRIAELARRTGVPTYVLAVPETKEPELLALVHDRLGENGLYVLINEYGFVNASAFGFDLPTADAARVALYDTPYGAGPLAGFEKFVDAVALGNEKAAAKAEELAARYRDMDRPTQYIGATDRQNQNLVLGIAVVLLPGLVLALGFRLSRRYDTPYTTPEPKGAGPRKTDLAKPGKADRAKPAAAKPAAAKDAAAVRARRHRGVLTGALLAAAAVVAGVVLAAPAVYPQTQDSPNLTVTQADLDARVDEVVAGLAAGPIYQDPSTPDALPAADLPALRQRIAELAPKGPVHVVVTASTSADETAHDDRLLLSLIRARTGRNGVYILVDPTLGGFELRSFGTDRDTESRFARLDPNIRYPYGSSADLRTVPRLHQVLDAVAAAEPRPGDDPVPTEITLPPLRDNRLPPLFSGDFGGGLVLGALLLGAVLLLARAAVAVVRALLRRRARAADPTAAASSAPPLRARHSSPRPTLRQLRSWAEEDVRALAAQLAAAAPDAPGRARAWDCLDAAQLLADDTGDTTSATGATGATDGADGVGRTAAVVVLAQGGLAALRGNLPLTVCRLNPLHGEATGGRVPTWFARLGIGPNSAQLCPGCRDAVRDAGAHRRDADPAVRRRVVDDRTLRLPAPNGRTGHTGHTVWDQAGPILPAAREGLDQLVLRARESASVQ
;
A
#
# COMPACT_ATOMS: atom_id res chain seq x y z
N MET A 1 5.96 5.33 34.24
CA MET A 1 5.29 6.52 34.79
C MET A 1 3.78 6.43 34.53
N PRO A 2 2.91 6.30 35.55
CA PRO A 2 1.47 6.24 35.40
C PRO A 2 0.83 7.59 35.79
N TRP A 3 0.56 8.47 34.82
CA TRP A 3 -0.14 9.74 35.08
C TRP A 3 -1.03 10.19 33.92
N ALA A 4 -1.78 9.27 33.30
CA ALA A 4 -2.64 9.55 32.15
C ALA A 4 -4.09 9.07 32.31
N ALA A 5 -4.61 8.98 33.54
CA ALA A 5 -5.97 8.47 33.79
C ALA A 5 -6.90 9.42 34.57
N ARG A 6 -6.51 10.68 34.86
CA ARG A 6 -7.34 11.57 35.70
C ARG A 6 -7.69 12.95 35.13
N THR A 7 -7.31 13.30 33.90
CA THR A 7 -7.58 14.65 33.35
C THR A 7 -8.65 14.73 32.26
N ALA A 8 -9.35 13.63 31.94
CA ALA A 8 -10.40 13.65 30.91
C ALA A 8 -11.77 14.19 31.39
N GLY A 9 -11.95 14.41 32.70
CA GLY A 9 -13.25 14.82 33.27
C GLY A 9 -13.49 16.33 33.42
N ALA A 10 -12.45 17.16 33.40
CA ALA A 10 -12.57 18.60 33.72
C ALA A 10 -12.57 19.53 32.48
N ALA A 11 -12.11 19.05 31.32
CA ALA A 11 -12.00 19.87 30.11
C ALA A 11 -13.35 20.14 29.40
N LEU A 12 -14.39 19.35 29.70
CA LEU A 12 -15.70 19.50 29.04
C LEU A 12 -16.58 20.60 29.67
N ALA A 13 -16.28 21.05 30.89
CA ALA A 13 -17.03 22.11 31.58
C ALA A 13 -16.49 23.52 31.30
N ALA A 14 -15.20 23.66 30.94
CA ALA A 14 -14.59 24.96 30.62
C ALA A 14 -14.89 25.45 29.19
N LEU A 15 -15.24 24.54 28.27
CA LEU A 15 -15.48 24.87 26.87
C LEU A 15 -16.87 25.52 26.62
N LEU A 16 -17.78 25.46 27.59
CA LEU A 16 -19.13 26.05 27.47
C LEU A 16 -19.24 27.49 27.98
N LEU A 17 -18.18 28.05 28.57
CA LEU A 17 -18.18 29.40 29.17
C LEU A 17 -17.33 30.45 28.41
N LEU A 18 -16.69 30.09 27.30
CA LEU A 18 -15.78 30.96 26.54
C LEU A 18 -16.30 31.42 25.17
N LEU A 19 -17.61 31.25 24.90
CA LEU A 19 -18.25 31.59 23.63
C LEU A 19 -19.04 32.92 23.63
N LEU A 20 -18.77 33.83 24.57
CA LEU A 20 -19.29 35.20 24.54
C LEU A 20 -18.15 36.21 24.71
N GLY A 21 -17.64 36.71 23.59
CA GLY A 21 -16.61 37.75 23.56
C GLY A 21 -16.33 38.21 22.13
N THR A 22 -17.18 39.09 21.60
CA THR A 22 -16.93 39.83 20.36
C THR A 22 -15.85 40.88 20.58
N VAL A 23 -14.79 40.88 19.77
CA VAL A 23 -13.87 42.02 19.65
C VAL A 23 -13.67 42.35 18.17
N THR A 24 -14.11 43.55 17.81
CA THR A 24 -13.80 44.28 16.58
C THR A 24 -12.36 44.80 16.64
N VAL A 25 -11.58 44.61 15.58
CA VAL A 25 -10.29 45.30 15.42
C VAL A 25 -10.26 46.02 14.08
N THR A 26 -10.06 47.32 14.20
CA THR A 26 -9.93 48.35 13.18
C THR A 26 -8.62 48.25 12.41
N VAL A 27 -8.70 48.51 11.12
CA VAL A 27 -7.56 48.67 10.20
C VAL A 27 -6.97 50.07 10.38
N THR A 28 -5.66 50.17 10.59
CA THR A 28 -4.89 51.40 10.41
C THR A 28 -3.69 51.12 9.52
N GLY A 29 -3.62 51.83 8.40
CA GLY A 29 -2.51 51.79 7.46
C GLY A 29 -1.29 52.56 7.96
N ALA A 30 -0.14 52.21 7.40
CA ALA A 30 1.07 52.99 7.49
C ALA A 30 1.79 53.00 6.13
N THR A 31 1.98 54.21 5.61
CA THR A 31 2.77 54.60 4.45
C THR A 31 4.23 54.80 4.85
N LEU A 32 5.18 54.26 4.08
CA LEU A 32 6.60 54.68 4.04
C LEU A 32 7.05 54.50 2.58
N ALA A 33 7.20 55.59 1.81
CA ALA A 33 8.38 56.46 1.70
C ALA A 33 9.47 55.86 0.80
N ALA A 34 9.53 56.38 -0.43
CA ALA A 34 10.56 56.12 -1.42
C ALA A 34 11.89 56.78 -1.03
N ALA A 35 13.00 56.08 -1.27
CA ALA A 35 14.35 56.63 -1.16
C ALA A 35 15.08 56.45 -2.49
N ASP A 36 15.58 57.57 -3.03
CA ASP A 36 16.45 57.66 -4.21
C ASP A 36 17.79 56.94 -4.00
N PRO A 37 18.39 56.33 -5.04
CA PRO A 37 19.76 55.86 -4.99
C PRO A 37 20.76 56.98 -5.34
N ALA A 38 21.72 57.21 -4.45
CA ALA A 38 22.91 58.04 -4.68
C ALA A 38 23.99 57.28 -5.48
N PRO A 39 24.91 57.97 -6.19
CA PRO A 39 25.78 57.37 -7.20
C PRO A 39 27.02 56.69 -6.59
N VAL A 40 27.43 55.59 -7.21
CA VAL A 40 28.64 54.82 -6.87
C VAL A 40 29.84 55.35 -7.66
N PRO A 41 30.99 55.66 -7.03
CA PRO A 41 32.21 56.01 -7.75
C PRO A 41 32.90 54.75 -8.32
N SER A 42 33.31 54.87 -9.58
CA SER A 42 34.13 53.93 -10.34
C SER A 42 35.60 54.03 -9.94
N ALA A 43 36.24 52.90 -9.64
CA ALA A 43 37.70 52.74 -9.73
C ALA A 43 38.06 51.26 -9.93
N ALA A 44 38.73 50.96 -11.04
CA ALA A 44 39.12 49.61 -11.48
C ALA A 44 40.45 49.13 -10.87
N PRO A 45 40.56 47.84 -10.48
CA PRO A 45 41.85 47.17 -10.29
C PRO A 45 41.91 45.82 -11.05
N GLY A 46 42.04 45.86 -12.38
CA GLY A 46 41.92 44.66 -13.23
C GLY A 46 43.13 43.69 -13.28
N ALA A 47 44.29 44.03 -12.72
CA ALA A 47 45.52 43.23 -12.88
C ALA A 47 46.04 42.54 -11.60
N ALA A 48 45.60 42.97 -10.41
CA ALA A 48 46.05 42.41 -9.12
C ALA A 48 45.04 41.42 -8.49
N ALA A 49 43.91 41.18 -9.16
CA ALA A 49 42.90 40.20 -8.76
C ALA A 49 43.22 38.77 -9.23
N ASP A 50 44.11 38.63 -10.22
CA ASP A 50 44.27 37.42 -11.05
C ASP A 50 45.11 36.30 -10.44
N SER A 51 45.92 36.58 -9.41
CA SER A 51 46.71 35.59 -8.69
C SER A 51 46.11 35.16 -7.36
N ARG A 52 44.94 35.70 -7.00
CA ARG A 52 44.33 35.47 -5.69
C ARG A 52 43.64 34.11 -5.66
N THR A 53 44.00 33.30 -4.67
CA THR A 53 43.31 32.04 -4.37
C THR A 53 41.91 32.30 -3.80
N ARG A 54 41.06 31.27 -3.76
CA ARG A 54 39.77 31.31 -3.05
C ARG A 54 39.93 31.81 -1.61
N ILE A 55 40.97 31.32 -0.91
CA ILE A 55 41.27 31.68 0.48
C ILE A 55 41.52 33.19 0.61
N ASP A 56 42.29 33.76 -0.30
CA ASP A 56 42.55 35.20 -0.34
C ASP A 56 41.24 35.99 -0.46
N ARG A 57 40.36 35.57 -1.38
CA ARG A 57 39.08 36.26 -1.63
C ARG A 57 38.14 36.17 -0.43
N LEU A 58 38.00 34.99 0.19
CA LEU A 58 37.17 34.82 1.40
C LEU A 58 37.70 35.63 2.58
N ALA A 59 39.03 35.66 2.80
CA ALA A 59 39.63 36.49 3.82
C ALA A 59 39.42 38.00 3.52
N ASP A 60 39.51 38.42 2.27
CA ASP A 60 39.21 39.80 1.85
C ASP A 60 37.75 40.19 2.16
N GLU A 61 36.79 39.30 1.92
CA GLU A 61 35.38 39.52 2.26
C GLU A 61 35.16 39.58 3.78
N LEU A 62 35.81 38.69 4.54
CA LEU A 62 35.72 38.70 6.01
C LEU A 62 36.34 39.93 6.66
N ARG A 63 37.36 40.56 6.03
CA ARG A 63 37.90 41.85 6.49
C ARG A 63 36.89 42.99 6.32
N LYS A 64 36.02 42.93 5.32
CA LYS A 64 34.96 43.92 5.11
C LYS A 64 33.81 43.71 6.08
N ASN A 65 33.37 42.46 6.22
CA ASN A 65 32.28 42.06 7.09
C ASN A 65 32.58 40.71 7.72
N PRO A 66 32.47 40.54 9.06
CA PRO A 66 32.78 39.27 9.73
C PRO A 66 31.82 38.13 9.36
N VAL A 67 30.76 38.40 8.60
CA VAL A 67 29.82 37.40 8.10
C VAL A 67 29.75 37.52 6.59
N TYR A 68 30.08 36.43 5.90
CA TYR A 68 29.94 36.30 4.46
C TYR A 68 28.93 35.21 4.12
N VAL A 69 27.89 35.57 3.37
CA VAL A 69 26.87 34.65 2.86
C VAL A 69 26.95 34.64 1.34
N SER A 70 27.18 33.47 0.76
CA SER A 70 27.25 33.31 -0.70
C SER A 70 25.93 33.67 -1.38
N ALA A 71 26.00 34.29 -2.55
CA ALA A 71 24.82 34.55 -3.38
C ALA A 71 24.29 33.29 -4.07
N ALA A 72 24.97 32.14 -3.98
CA ALA A 72 24.57 30.92 -4.69
C ALA A 72 23.43 30.12 -4.02
N ARG A 73 22.90 30.57 -2.87
CA ARG A 73 21.81 29.86 -2.14
C ARG A 73 20.75 30.79 -1.53
N PRO A 74 20.20 31.77 -2.28
CA PRO A 74 19.25 32.74 -1.74
C PRO A 74 17.97 32.11 -1.19
N ARG A 75 17.58 30.90 -1.60
CA ARG A 75 16.35 30.24 -1.13
C ARG A 75 16.50 29.55 0.22
N GLU A 76 17.71 29.14 0.60
CA GLU A 76 18.00 28.46 1.88
C GLU A 76 18.62 29.38 2.92
N LEU A 77 19.47 30.30 2.48
CA LEU A 77 20.16 31.25 3.35
C LEU A 77 20.36 32.58 2.60
N PRO A 78 19.29 33.40 2.48
CA PRO A 78 19.37 34.69 1.80
C PRO A 78 20.36 35.64 2.48
N ARG A 79 21.02 36.49 1.70
CA ARG A 79 22.00 37.48 2.20
C ARG A 79 21.38 38.51 3.12
N SER A 80 20.09 38.80 2.96
CA SER A 80 19.30 39.61 3.88
C SER A 80 19.32 39.11 5.34
N LEU A 81 19.70 37.85 5.59
CA LEU A 81 19.89 37.30 6.94
C LEU A 81 21.26 37.61 7.58
N THR A 82 22.20 38.19 6.83
CA THR A 82 23.55 38.54 7.33
C THR A 82 23.51 39.32 8.65
N PRO A 83 22.65 40.35 8.85
CA PRO A 83 22.57 41.07 10.12
C PRO A 83 22.15 40.18 11.30
N ARG A 84 21.25 39.21 11.06
CA ARG A 84 20.77 38.27 12.07
C ARG A 84 21.84 37.24 12.43
N ILE A 85 22.58 36.75 11.43
CA ILE A 85 23.74 35.87 11.65
C ILE A 85 24.80 36.62 12.45
N ALA A 86 25.08 37.89 12.14
CA ALA A 86 26.02 38.71 12.87
C ALA A 86 25.59 38.95 14.34
N GLU A 87 24.29 39.13 14.60
CA GLU A 87 23.75 39.21 15.97
C GLU A 87 23.95 37.89 16.73
N LEU A 88 23.67 36.74 16.10
CA LEU A 88 23.96 35.45 16.71
C LEU A 88 25.45 35.28 16.99
N ALA A 89 26.31 35.62 16.04
CA ALA A 89 27.76 35.53 16.17
C ALA A 89 28.29 36.36 17.34
N ARG A 90 27.71 37.52 17.65
CA ARG A 90 28.09 38.34 18.83
C ARG A 90 27.85 37.64 20.16
N ARG A 91 26.89 36.71 20.24
CA ARG A 91 26.52 36.01 21.49
C ARG A 91 27.56 34.98 21.93
N THR A 92 28.54 34.64 21.09
CA THR A 92 29.64 33.73 21.43
C THR A 92 30.63 34.37 22.41
N GLY A 93 30.64 35.70 22.52
CA GLY A 93 31.55 36.45 23.40
C GLY A 93 32.97 36.65 22.86
N VAL A 94 33.27 36.19 21.64
CA VAL A 94 34.57 36.38 20.96
C VAL A 94 34.38 36.92 19.54
N PRO A 95 35.41 37.53 18.91
CA PRO A 95 35.38 37.82 17.48
C PRO A 95 35.02 36.55 16.70
N THR A 96 33.91 36.59 15.96
CA THR A 96 33.37 35.41 15.28
C THR A 96 33.21 35.70 13.80
N TYR A 97 33.87 34.89 12.98
CA TYR A 97 33.90 35.00 11.52
C TYR A 97 33.07 33.86 10.92
N VAL A 98 32.01 34.19 10.18
CA VAL A 98 31.06 33.21 9.65
C VAL A 98 31.12 33.19 8.12
N LEU A 99 31.38 32.01 7.57
CA LEU A 99 31.33 31.72 6.14
C LEU A 99 30.14 30.81 5.87
N ALA A 100 29.18 31.28 5.08
CA ALA A 100 28.09 30.46 4.59
C ALA A 100 28.20 30.28 3.07
N VAL A 101 28.99 29.29 2.68
CA VAL A 101 29.35 28.99 1.28
C VAL A 101 28.77 27.65 0.82
N PRO A 102 28.56 27.43 -0.49
CA PRO A 102 28.20 26.13 -1.07
C PRO A 102 29.17 25.02 -0.66
N GLU A 103 28.76 23.76 -0.81
CA GLU A 103 29.48 22.59 -0.30
C GLU A 103 31.01 22.70 -0.44
N THR A 104 31.71 22.49 0.67
CA THR A 104 33.18 22.41 0.69
C THR A 104 33.60 21.17 1.44
N LYS A 105 34.51 20.43 0.82
CA LYS A 105 35.12 19.21 1.36
C LYS A 105 36.51 19.48 1.93
N GLU A 106 36.87 20.75 2.08
CA GLU A 106 38.18 21.18 2.57
C GLU A 106 38.10 21.39 4.09
N PRO A 107 38.46 20.38 4.92
CA PRO A 107 38.41 20.53 6.38
C PRO A 107 39.33 21.65 6.89
N GLU A 108 40.38 21.97 6.12
CA GLU A 108 41.39 22.97 6.44
C GLU A 108 40.98 24.39 6.02
N LEU A 109 39.85 24.57 5.33
CA LEU A 109 39.42 25.88 4.80
C LEU A 109 39.43 26.98 5.88
N LEU A 110 38.90 26.68 7.07
CA LEU A 110 38.84 27.64 8.17
C LEU A 110 40.23 28.06 8.69
N ALA A 111 41.17 27.11 8.73
CA ALA A 111 42.55 27.39 9.16
C ALA A 111 43.29 28.25 8.12
N LEU A 112 43.16 27.92 6.83
CA LEU A 112 43.77 28.69 5.75
C LEU A 112 43.20 30.12 5.68
N VAL A 113 41.89 30.28 5.86
CA VAL A 113 41.25 31.61 5.92
C VAL A 113 41.72 32.37 7.16
N HIS A 114 41.86 31.72 8.31
CA HIS A 114 42.45 32.33 9.51
C HIS A 114 43.87 32.82 9.25
N ASP A 115 44.75 31.98 8.72
CA ASP A 115 46.15 32.32 8.45
C ASP A 115 46.27 33.52 7.50
N ARG A 116 45.32 33.65 6.57
CA ARG A 116 45.28 34.76 5.63
C ARG A 116 44.58 36.01 6.15
N LEU A 117 43.65 35.87 7.08
CA LEU A 117 42.96 36.97 7.75
C LEU A 117 43.84 37.59 8.84
N GLY A 118 44.56 36.76 9.60
CA GLY A 118 45.51 37.15 10.64
C GLY A 118 44.88 37.57 11.97
N GLU A 119 43.60 37.25 12.19
CA GLU A 119 42.84 37.68 13.37
C GLU A 119 42.47 36.49 14.26
N ASN A 120 42.66 36.62 15.57
CA ASN A 120 42.21 35.58 16.51
C ASN A 120 40.68 35.61 16.65
N GLY A 121 40.04 34.45 16.73
CA GLY A 121 38.60 34.37 16.85
C GLY A 121 38.03 32.97 16.62
N LEU A 122 36.70 32.91 16.60
CA LEU A 122 35.93 31.73 16.25
C LEU A 122 35.56 31.77 14.77
N TYR A 123 36.04 30.82 13.99
CA TYR A 123 35.74 30.69 12.57
C TYR A 123 34.71 29.61 12.38
N VAL A 124 33.62 29.94 11.68
CA VAL A 124 32.46 29.07 11.50
C VAL A 124 32.13 28.94 10.03
N LEU A 125 31.95 27.71 9.58
CA LEU A 125 31.48 27.35 8.25
C LEU A 125 30.07 26.76 8.36
N ILE A 126 29.11 27.38 7.67
CA ILE A 126 27.73 26.89 7.52
C ILE A 126 27.57 26.34 6.10
N ASN A 127 27.47 25.01 5.97
CA ASN A 127 27.28 24.38 4.67
C ASN A 127 25.80 24.33 4.25
N GLU A 128 25.53 23.77 3.07
CA GLU A 128 24.18 23.74 2.47
C GLU A 128 23.20 22.88 3.26
N TYR A 129 23.71 21.81 3.89
CA TYR A 129 22.90 20.92 4.72
C TYR A 129 22.64 21.49 6.13
N GLY A 130 23.10 22.72 6.40
CA GLY A 130 23.00 23.34 7.72
C GLY A 130 23.92 22.73 8.77
N PHE A 131 24.91 21.92 8.37
CA PHE A 131 25.96 21.50 9.27
C PHE A 131 26.92 22.66 9.54
N VAL A 132 27.32 22.76 10.80
CA VAL A 132 28.22 23.79 11.30
C VAL A 132 29.56 23.14 11.60
N ASN A 133 30.60 23.58 10.89
CA ASN A 133 31.99 23.26 11.23
C ASN A 133 32.63 24.50 11.83
N ALA A 134 33.43 24.35 12.88
CA ALA A 134 34.03 25.50 13.54
C ALA A 134 35.42 25.20 14.12
N SER A 135 36.28 26.21 14.05
CA SER A 135 37.63 26.20 14.62
C SER A 135 37.87 27.50 15.39
N ALA A 136 38.40 27.38 16.60
CA ALA A 136 38.78 28.54 17.41
C ALA A 136 40.29 28.73 17.34
N PHE A 137 40.73 29.96 17.09
CA PHE A 137 42.13 30.35 17.05
C PHE A 137 42.37 31.44 18.09
N GLY A 138 43.33 31.21 19.00
CA GLY A 138 43.64 32.12 20.11
C GLY A 138 42.66 32.07 21.29
N PHE A 139 41.62 31.22 21.24
CA PHE A 139 40.64 31.04 22.31
C PHE A 139 40.40 29.55 22.60
N ASP A 140 40.13 29.21 23.86
CA ASP A 140 39.68 27.88 24.28
C ASP A 140 38.15 27.85 24.29
N LEU A 141 37.56 27.24 23.25
CA LEU A 141 36.11 27.15 23.05
C LEU A 141 35.70 25.73 22.67
N PRO A 142 34.48 25.28 23.02
CA PRO A 142 34.03 23.91 22.74
C PRO A 142 33.55 23.75 21.30
N THR A 143 34.37 24.07 20.29
CA THR A 143 33.89 24.11 18.91
C THR A 143 33.39 22.75 18.42
N ALA A 144 34.11 21.66 18.72
CA ALA A 144 33.74 20.31 18.35
C ALA A 144 32.45 19.85 19.05
N ASP A 145 32.34 20.06 20.36
CA ASP A 145 31.15 19.68 21.12
C ASP A 145 29.95 20.56 20.78
N ALA A 146 30.15 21.86 20.54
CA ALA A 146 29.11 22.77 20.08
C ALA A 146 28.61 22.40 18.68
N ALA A 147 29.50 21.99 17.76
CA ALA A 147 29.11 21.47 16.45
C ALA A 147 28.30 20.17 16.58
N ARG A 148 28.68 19.26 17.50
CA ARG A 148 27.89 18.06 17.82
C ARG A 148 26.53 18.40 18.43
N VAL A 149 26.46 19.36 19.35
CA VAL A 149 25.18 19.83 19.91
C VAL A 149 24.32 20.42 18.80
N ALA A 150 24.87 21.27 17.94
CA ALA A 150 24.14 21.80 16.79
C ALA A 150 23.64 20.68 15.88
N LEU A 151 24.46 19.68 15.59
CA LEU A 151 24.09 18.52 14.81
C LEU A 151 22.91 17.76 15.44
N TYR A 152 22.98 17.41 16.73
CA TYR A 152 21.98 16.54 17.35
C TYR A 152 20.75 17.26 17.92
N ASP A 153 20.88 18.52 18.36
CA ASP A 153 19.82 19.32 18.96
C ASP A 153 18.98 20.08 17.92
N THR A 154 19.51 20.25 16.71
CA THR A 154 18.78 20.89 15.61
C THR A 154 17.84 19.88 14.96
N PRO A 155 16.52 20.13 14.98
CA PRO A 155 15.57 19.27 14.30
C PRO A 155 15.85 19.18 12.80
N TYR A 156 15.49 18.05 12.18
CA TYR A 156 15.60 17.94 10.73
C TYR A 156 14.68 18.96 10.03
N GLY A 157 15.19 19.60 8.98
CA GLY A 157 14.47 20.63 8.22
C GLY A 157 14.43 22.02 8.89
N ALA A 158 15.06 22.21 10.06
CA ALA A 158 15.09 23.51 10.74
C ALA A 158 15.85 24.61 9.97
N GLY A 159 16.65 24.23 8.98
CA GLY A 159 17.45 25.11 8.15
C GLY A 159 18.78 25.53 8.79
N PRO A 160 19.70 26.10 7.99
CA PRO A 160 21.06 26.44 8.40
C PRO A 160 21.13 27.48 9.54
N LEU A 161 20.21 28.45 9.57
CA LEU A 161 20.19 29.48 10.60
C LEU A 161 19.88 28.90 12.00
N ALA A 162 18.96 27.95 12.09
CA ALA A 162 18.64 27.29 13.36
C ALA A 162 19.81 26.43 13.86
N GLY A 163 20.50 25.74 12.94
CA GLY A 163 21.73 25.01 13.25
C GLY A 163 22.80 25.93 13.84
N PHE A 164 23.02 27.09 13.22
CA PHE A 164 23.96 28.08 13.73
C PHE A 164 23.53 28.67 15.09
N GLU A 165 22.25 28.91 15.32
CA GLU A 165 21.74 29.35 16.62
C GLU A 165 22.03 28.32 17.72
N LYS A 166 21.78 27.02 17.47
CA LYS A 166 22.10 25.94 18.41
C LYS A 166 23.59 25.81 18.68
N PHE A 167 24.42 26.02 17.66
CA PHE A 167 25.86 26.06 17.81
C PHE A 167 26.29 27.20 18.75
N VAL A 168 25.82 28.42 18.50
CA VAL A 168 26.13 29.59 19.32
C VAL A 168 25.67 29.39 20.77
N ASP A 169 24.45 28.87 20.97
CA ASP A 169 23.92 28.53 22.29
C ASP A 169 24.85 27.55 23.03
N ALA A 170 25.37 26.54 22.33
CA ALA A 170 26.27 25.56 22.91
C ALA A 170 27.66 26.14 23.23
N VAL A 171 28.20 27.02 22.38
CA VAL A 171 29.44 27.76 22.68
C VAL A 171 29.28 28.58 23.96
N ALA A 172 28.14 29.26 24.12
CA ALA A 172 27.84 30.08 25.30
C ALA A 172 27.70 29.26 26.61
N LEU A 173 27.50 27.93 26.54
CA LEU A 173 27.47 27.07 27.73
C LEU A 173 28.87 26.80 28.31
N GLY A 174 29.93 26.95 27.51
CA GLY A 174 31.31 26.61 27.88
C GLY A 174 31.65 25.11 27.78
N ASN A 175 32.93 24.78 27.93
CA ASN A 175 33.51 23.47 27.60
C ASN A 175 32.79 22.28 28.26
N GLU A 176 32.71 22.25 29.58
CA GLU A 176 32.16 21.10 30.32
C GLU A 176 30.67 20.84 30.01
N LYS A 177 29.87 21.91 29.94
CA LYS A 177 28.42 21.80 29.70
C LYS A 177 28.11 21.45 28.26
N ALA A 178 28.87 22.00 27.30
CA ALA A 178 28.73 21.65 25.89
C ALA A 178 29.05 20.17 25.66
N ALA A 179 30.16 19.67 26.22
CA ALA A 179 30.55 18.27 26.14
C ALA A 179 29.50 17.33 26.75
N ALA A 180 29.02 17.63 27.97
CA ALA A 180 27.99 16.84 28.62
C ALA A 180 26.69 16.78 27.79
N LYS A 181 26.27 17.92 27.22
CA LYS A 181 25.09 18.00 26.36
C LYS A 181 25.29 17.24 25.04
N ALA A 182 26.49 17.32 24.44
CA ALA A 182 26.82 16.59 23.22
C ALA A 182 26.73 15.07 23.42
N GLU A 183 27.26 14.55 24.54
CA GLU A 183 27.17 13.13 24.89
C GLU A 183 25.74 12.70 25.20
N GLU A 184 24.97 13.50 25.94
CA GLU A 184 23.55 13.23 26.21
C GLU A 184 22.75 13.08 24.90
N LEU A 185 22.93 14.03 23.98
CA LEU A 185 22.23 14.04 22.70
C LEU A 185 22.69 12.90 21.79
N ALA A 186 23.99 12.63 21.73
CA ALA A 186 24.54 11.51 20.96
C ALA A 186 24.03 10.15 21.49
N ALA A 187 23.88 10.00 22.81
CA ALA A 187 23.29 8.82 23.42
C ALA A 187 21.79 8.70 23.12
N ARG A 188 21.06 9.83 23.12
CA ARG A 188 19.62 9.87 22.83
C ARG A 188 19.30 9.55 21.36
N TYR A 189 20.12 10.05 20.43
CA TYR A 189 19.88 9.95 18.99
C TYR A 189 20.89 9.04 18.27
N ARG A 190 21.35 7.98 18.95
CA ARG A 190 22.31 7.01 18.40
C ARG A 190 21.85 6.40 17.07
N ASP A 191 20.54 6.28 16.87
CA ASP A 191 19.91 5.75 15.65
C ASP A 191 19.48 6.84 14.65
N MET A 192 19.93 8.08 14.82
CA MET A 192 19.64 9.23 13.93
C MET A 192 18.15 9.59 13.76
N ASP A 193 17.27 9.09 14.64
CA ASP A 193 15.84 9.42 14.68
C ASP A 193 15.62 10.79 15.37
N ARG A 194 16.16 11.84 14.75
CA ARG A 194 15.96 13.22 15.19
C ARG A 194 14.54 13.66 14.82
N PRO A 195 13.83 14.36 15.71
CA PRO A 195 12.51 14.88 15.38
C PRO A 195 12.62 15.83 14.18
N THR A 196 11.72 15.68 13.22
CA THR A 196 11.51 16.66 12.16
C THR A 196 10.79 17.87 12.75
N GLN A 197 11.30 19.10 12.51
CA GLN A 197 10.60 20.31 12.98
C GLN A 197 9.40 20.62 12.11
N TYR A 198 9.53 20.37 10.82
CA TYR A 198 8.49 20.57 9.83
C TYR A 198 8.13 19.24 9.21
N ILE A 199 6.83 19.02 9.01
CA ILE A 199 6.35 17.90 8.22
C ILE A 199 6.46 18.22 6.74
N GLY A 200 6.68 17.20 5.91
CA GLY A 200 6.68 17.37 4.46
C GLY A 200 5.27 17.57 3.89
N ALA A 201 5.21 17.99 2.61
CA ALA A 201 3.96 17.99 1.86
C ALA A 201 3.32 16.58 1.81
N THR A 202 4.15 15.53 1.68
CA THR A 202 3.72 14.13 1.73
C THR A 202 3.11 13.76 3.09
N ASP A 203 3.69 14.22 4.19
CA ASP A 203 3.13 13.99 5.53
C ASP A 203 1.78 14.70 5.70
N ARG A 204 1.63 15.92 5.16
CA ARG A 204 0.34 16.61 5.12
C ARG A 204 -0.69 15.84 4.29
N GLN A 205 -0.29 15.25 3.17
CA GLN A 205 -1.15 14.38 2.36
C GLN A 205 -1.58 13.14 3.16
N ASN A 206 -0.65 12.49 3.88
CA ASN A 206 -0.95 11.36 4.77
C ASN A 206 -1.91 11.76 5.90
N GLN A 207 -1.75 12.95 6.51
CA GLN A 207 -2.68 13.48 7.50
C GLN A 207 -4.08 13.69 6.90
N ASN A 208 -4.15 14.28 5.69
CA ASN A 208 -5.40 14.47 4.98
C ASN A 208 -6.07 13.13 4.61
N LEU A 209 -5.29 12.13 4.20
CA LEU A 209 -5.77 10.76 3.95
C LEU A 209 -6.39 10.16 5.22
N VAL A 210 -5.68 10.22 6.35
CA VAL A 210 -6.14 9.68 7.64
C VAL A 210 -7.41 10.40 8.11
N LEU A 211 -7.47 11.73 7.97
CA LEU A 211 -8.67 12.51 8.26
C LEU A 211 -9.86 12.10 7.38
N GLY A 212 -9.64 11.86 6.09
CA GLY A 212 -10.66 11.34 5.18
C GLY A 212 -11.19 9.97 5.63
N ILE A 213 -10.28 9.06 6.00
CA ILE A 213 -10.66 7.74 6.54
C ILE A 213 -11.50 7.91 7.82
N ALA A 214 -11.05 8.74 8.76
CA ALA A 214 -11.71 8.95 10.04
C ALA A 214 -13.12 9.55 9.90
N VAL A 215 -13.30 10.51 8.98
CA VAL A 215 -14.58 11.17 8.67
C VAL A 215 -15.61 10.20 8.09
N VAL A 216 -15.20 9.08 7.47
CA VAL A 216 -16.15 8.07 6.96
C VAL A 216 -16.30 6.90 7.94
N LEU A 217 -15.19 6.34 8.41
CA LEU A 217 -15.18 5.11 9.17
C LEU A 217 -15.87 5.27 10.52
N LEU A 218 -15.55 6.34 11.27
CA LEU A 218 -16.10 6.57 12.61
C LEU A 218 -17.62 6.81 12.60
N PRO A 219 -18.19 7.77 11.84
CA PRO A 219 -19.63 7.94 11.80
C PRO A 219 -20.34 6.74 11.13
N GLY A 220 -19.71 6.09 10.16
CA GLY A 220 -20.23 4.88 9.54
C GLY A 220 -20.43 3.74 10.54
N LEU A 221 -19.48 3.54 11.46
CA LEU A 221 -19.61 2.57 12.55
C LEU A 221 -20.71 2.95 13.55
N VAL A 222 -20.86 4.24 13.88
CA VAL A 222 -21.95 4.73 14.73
C VAL A 222 -23.32 4.48 14.09
N LEU A 223 -23.47 4.74 12.80
CA LEU A 223 -24.70 4.47 12.05
C LEU A 223 -24.99 2.97 11.97
N ALA A 224 -23.99 2.14 11.69
CA ALA A 224 -24.14 0.69 11.65
C ALA A 224 -24.56 0.13 13.01
N LEU A 225 -24.01 0.65 14.11
CA LEU A 225 -24.40 0.30 15.46
C LEU A 225 -25.84 0.73 15.75
N GLY A 226 -26.20 1.97 15.41
CA GLY A 226 -27.57 2.49 15.54
C GLY A 226 -28.60 1.64 14.80
N PHE A 227 -28.31 1.26 13.55
CA PHE A 227 -29.15 0.39 12.74
C PHE A 227 -29.25 -1.05 13.31
N ARG A 228 -28.15 -1.57 13.87
CA ARG A 228 -28.15 -2.87 14.52
C ARG A 228 -28.99 -2.85 15.81
N LEU A 229 -28.91 -1.79 16.59
CA LEU A 229 -29.68 -1.61 17.81
C LEU A 229 -31.17 -1.43 17.50
N SER A 230 -31.51 -0.66 16.47
CA SER A 230 -32.90 -0.46 16.06
C SER A 230 -33.58 -1.79 15.69
N ARG A 231 -32.87 -2.66 14.95
CA ARG A 231 -33.36 -3.99 14.55
C ARG A 231 -33.54 -4.97 15.72
N ARG A 232 -32.82 -4.83 16.83
CA ARG A 232 -32.99 -5.72 17.99
C ARG A 232 -34.32 -5.50 18.70
N TYR A 233 -34.85 -4.27 18.65
CA TYR A 233 -36.11 -3.92 19.29
C TYR A 233 -37.36 -4.39 18.53
N ASP A 234 -37.21 -4.83 17.27
CA ASP A 234 -38.30 -5.38 16.46
C ASP A 234 -38.58 -6.87 16.73
N THR A 235 -37.80 -7.54 17.57
CA THR A 235 -38.10 -8.93 17.94
C THR A 235 -39.37 -8.94 18.78
N PRO A 236 -40.51 -9.46 18.28
CA PRO A 236 -41.74 -9.50 19.06
C PRO A 236 -41.47 -10.35 20.30
N TYR A 237 -41.60 -9.73 21.47
CA TYR A 237 -41.73 -10.46 22.72
C TYR A 237 -43.04 -11.25 22.59
N THR A 238 -42.96 -12.49 22.12
CA THR A 238 -44.04 -13.46 22.28
C THR A 238 -44.17 -13.65 23.77
N THR A 239 -45.14 -12.97 24.36
CA THR A 239 -45.58 -13.20 25.73
C THR A 239 -45.80 -14.71 25.86
N PRO A 240 -45.09 -15.40 26.77
CA PRO A 240 -45.32 -16.83 26.97
C PRO A 240 -46.78 -17.01 27.34
N GLU A 241 -47.50 -17.71 26.48
CA GLU A 241 -48.89 -18.09 26.69
C GLU A 241 -48.99 -18.79 28.07
N PRO A 242 -49.83 -18.31 29.00
CA PRO A 242 -49.95 -18.94 30.31
C PRO A 242 -50.47 -20.37 30.09
N LYS A 243 -49.62 -21.36 30.38
CA LYS A 243 -49.99 -22.78 30.37
C LYS A 243 -51.23 -22.97 31.24
N GLY A 244 -52.36 -23.24 30.59
CA GLY A 244 -53.62 -23.56 31.22
C GLY A 244 -53.47 -24.74 32.17
N ALA A 245 -53.96 -24.55 33.39
CA ALA A 245 -54.21 -25.60 34.36
C ALA A 245 -55.18 -26.64 33.77
N GLY A 246 -54.95 -27.91 34.13
CA GLY A 246 -55.57 -29.09 33.52
C GLY A 246 -57.10 -29.19 33.64
N PRO A 247 -57.70 -30.15 32.90
CA PRO A 247 -59.14 -30.29 32.78
C PRO A 247 -59.73 -30.88 34.07
N ARG A 248 -60.54 -30.09 34.77
CA ARG A 248 -61.42 -30.58 35.85
C ARG A 248 -62.69 -31.13 35.22
N LYS A 249 -62.90 -32.44 35.39
CA LYS A 249 -64.15 -33.14 35.09
C LYS A 249 -65.29 -32.58 35.93
N THR A 250 -66.42 -32.28 35.29
CA THR A 250 -67.75 -32.35 35.93
C THR A 250 -68.80 -32.75 34.89
N ASP A 251 -69.66 -33.64 35.34
CA ASP A 251 -70.67 -34.37 34.61
C ASP A 251 -71.93 -33.55 34.24
N LEU A 252 -72.59 -34.05 33.17
CA LEU A 252 -74.04 -34.20 32.96
C LEU A 252 -75.02 -33.16 33.55
N ALA A 253 -75.78 -32.46 32.68
CA ALA A 253 -77.21 -32.71 32.47
C ALA A 253 -77.93 -31.68 31.56
N LYS A 254 -78.79 -32.24 30.69
CA LYS A 254 -80.05 -31.77 30.08
C LYS A 254 -80.07 -30.72 28.94
N PRO A 255 -80.97 -30.92 27.94
CA PRO A 255 -81.10 -30.06 26.77
C PRO A 255 -82.21 -29.01 26.96
N GLY A 256 -81.95 -27.78 26.51
CA GLY A 256 -82.91 -26.68 26.55
C GLY A 256 -82.62 -25.65 25.46
N LYS A 257 -83.49 -25.66 24.45
CA LYS A 257 -83.87 -24.64 23.46
C LYS A 257 -83.01 -23.37 23.31
N ALA A 258 -82.55 -23.22 22.06
CA ALA A 258 -82.54 -22.02 21.22
C ALA A 258 -82.78 -20.66 21.89
N ASP A 259 -81.73 -19.83 21.87
CA ASP A 259 -81.86 -18.42 21.51
C ASP A 259 -80.62 -17.93 20.74
N ARG A 260 -80.89 -17.33 19.59
CA ARG A 260 -79.93 -16.89 18.59
C ARG A 260 -79.41 -15.50 18.97
N ALA A 261 -78.40 -15.44 19.85
CA ALA A 261 -77.69 -14.20 20.16
C ALA A 261 -76.44 -14.05 19.27
N LYS A 262 -76.44 -12.97 18.48
CA LYS A 262 -75.42 -12.51 17.54
C LYS A 262 -74.16 -12.06 18.32
N PRO A 263 -72.96 -12.61 18.08
CA PRO A 263 -71.76 -12.06 18.70
C PRO A 263 -71.38 -10.76 17.98
N ALA A 264 -71.47 -9.65 18.70
CA ALA A 264 -70.96 -8.36 18.27
C ALA A 264 -69.42 -8.43 18.21
N ALA A 265 -68.87 -8.08 17.04
CA ALA A 265 -67.45 -7.97 16.81
C ALA A 265 -66.86 -6.84 17.67
N ALA A 266 -66.20 -7.20 18.77
CA ALA A 266 -65.32 -6.29 19.50
C ALA A 266 -64.08 -6.01 18.63
N LYS A 267 -64.00 -4.82 18.06
CA LYS A 267 -62.84 -4.34 17.29
C LYS A 267 -61.59 -4.29 18.20
N PRO A 268 -60.42 -4.78 17.74
CA PRO A 268 -59.18 -4.71 18.51
C PRO A 268 -58.59 -3.29 18.39
N ALA A 269 -59.02 -2.37 19.25
CA ALA A 269 -58.46 -1.01 19.32
C ALA A 269 -57.03 -1.01 19.92
N ALA A 270 -56.71 -1.94 20.83
CA ALA A 270 -55.43 -1.96 21.55
C ALA A 270 -54.19 -2.36 20.71
N ALA A 271 -54.38 -3.02 19.55
CA ALA A 271 -53.25 -3.44 18.71
C ALA A 271 -52.64 -2.30 17.88
N LYS A 272 -53.40 -1.23 17.60
CA LYS A 272 -52.92 -0.08 16.81
C LYS A 272 -52.01 0.84 17.63
N ASP A 273 -52.29 1.00 18.93
CA ASP A 273 -51.50 1.88 19.80
C ASP A 273 -50.11 1.28 20.10
N ALA A 274 -50.02 -0.04 20.26
CA ALA A 274 -48.74 -0.74 20.44
C ALA A 274 -47.84 -0.65 19.19
N ALA A 275 -48.42 -0.68 17.99
CA ALA A 275 -47.69 -0.52 16.73
C ALA A 275 -47.16 0.92 16.54
N ALA A 276 -47.96 1.92 16.91
CA ALA A 276 -47.57 3.34 16.84
C ALA A 276 -46.42 3.68 17.83
N VAL A 277 -46.43 3.11 19.04
CA VAL A 277 -45.36 3.30 20.03
C VAL A 277 -44.05 2.64 19.58
N ARG A 278 -44.09 1.45 18.95
CA ARG A 278 -42.90 0.79 18.39
C ARG A 278 -42.29 1.58 17.23
N ALA A 279 -43.12 2.10 16.32
CA ALA A 279 -42.66 2.94 15.22
C ALA A 279 -41.97 4.24 15.69
N ARG A 280 -42.45 4.86 16.78
CA ARG A 280 -41.81 6.04 17.38
C ARG A 280 -40.44 5.74 17.99
N ARG A 281 -40.28 4.60 18.68
CA ARG A 281 -38.97 4.21 19.26
C ARG A 281 -37.93 3.91 18.18
N HIS A 282 -38.31 3.26 17.09
CA HIS A 282 -37.38 2.94 16.00
C HIS A 282 -36.90 4.21 15.26
N ARG A 283 -37.78 5.21 15.10
CA ARG A 283 -37.39 6.53 14.58
C ARG A 283 -36.42 7.26 15.53
N GLY A 284 -36.68 7.22 16.84
CA GLY A 284 -35.81 7.86 17.84
C GLY A 284 -34.37 7.35 17.84
N VAL A 285 -34.16 6.04 17.71
CA VAL A 285 -32.79 5.45 17.68
C VAL A 285 -32.03 5.85 16.41
N LEU A 286 -32.69 5.86 15.25
CA LEU A 286 -32.07 6.26 13.99
C LEU A 286 -31.74 7.75 13.97
N THR A 287 -32.65 8.61 14.43
CA THR A 287 -32.40 10.04 14.56
C THR A 287 -31.25 10.31 15.54
N GLY A 288 -31.20 9.61 16.67
CA GLY A 288 -30.09 9.69 17.63
C GLY A 288 -28.76 9.25 17.01
N ALA A 289 -28.73 8.16 16.24
CA ALA A 289 -27.52 7.69 15.56
C ALA A 289 -27.04 8.67 14.47
N LEU A 290 -27.96 9.29 13.73
CA LEU A 290 -27.63 10.33 12.74
C LEU A 290 -27.03 11.57 13.40
N LEU A 291 -27.62 12.05 14.50
CA LEU A 291 -27.08 13.17 15.26
C LEU A 291 -25.70 12.85 15.86
N ALA A 292 -25.53 11.64 16.41
CA ALA A 292 -24.23 11.19 16.93
C ALA A 292 -23.18 11.10 15.81
N ALA A 293 -23.54 10.57 14.64
CA ALA A 293 -22.65 10.53 13.48
C ALA A 293 -22.25 11.94 13.02
N ALA A 294 -23.21 12.87 12.95
CA ALA A 294 -22.93 14.27 12.62
C ALA A 294 -22.01 14.94 13.67
N ALA A 295 -22.23 14.68 14.96
CA ALA A 295 -21.37 15.16 16.04
C ALA A 295 -19.95 14.59 15.96
N VAL A 296 -19.78 13.33 15.56
CA VAL A 296 -18.46 12.73 15.33
C VAL A 296 -17.74 13.39 14.17
N VAL A 297 -18.43 13.63 13.05
CA VAL A 297 -17.86 14.36 11.90
C VAL A 297 -17.42 15.76 12.34
N ALA A 298 -18.30 16.52 13.00
CA ALA A 298 -17.96 17.85 13.52
C ALA A 298 -16.79 17.80 14.50
N GLY A 299 -16.75 16.82 15.39
CA GLY A 299 -15.66 16.61 16.34
C GLY A 299 -14.31 16.38 15.65
N VAL A 300 -14.26 15.52 14.62
CA VAL A 300 -13.02 15.29 13.85
C VAL A 300 -12.59 16.56 13.12
N VAL A 301 -13.53 17.26 12.46
CA VAL A 301 -13.23 18.47 11.70
C VAL A 301 -12.71 19.60 12.59
N LEU A 302 -13.33 19.81 13.76
CA LEU A 302 -12.93 20.85 14.71
C LEU A 302 -11.65 20.50 15.48
N ALA A 303 -11.38 19.21 15.72
CA ALA A 303 -10.17 18.77 16.39
C ALA A 303 -8.94 18.74 15.47
N ALA A 304 -9.12 18.57 14.15
CA ALA A 304 -8.01 18.40 13.22
C ALA A 304 -6.96 19.53 13.26
N PRO A 305 -7.31 20.83 13.31
CA PRO A 305 -6.30 21.90 13.42
C PRO A 305 -5.54 21.89 14.75
N ALA A 306 -6.15 21.39 15.84
CA ALA A 306 -5.47 21.27 17.13
C ALA A 306 -4.52 20.06 17.17
N VAL A 307 -4.87 18.97 16.47
CA VAL A 307 -4.04 17.75 16.37
C VAL A 307 -2.92 17.92 15.33
N TYR A 308 -3.18 18.65 14.25
CA TYR A 308 -2.25 18.91 13.15
C TYR A 308 -1.99 20.42 12.98
N PRO A 309 -1.40 21.08 14.00
CA PRO A 309 -1.29 22.54 14.06
C PRO A 309 -0.28 23.12 13.08
N GLN A 310 0.63 22.30 12.56
CA GLN A 310 1.64 22.79 11.62
C GLN A 310 0.97 23.30 10.35
N THR A 311 1.52 24.35 9.76
CA THR A 311 1.03 24.93 8.49
C THR A 311 2.16 25.20 7.52
N GLN A 312 3.39 24.85 7.89
CA GLN A 312 4.60 25.11 7.11
C GLN A 312 5.44 23.84 7.00
N ASP A 313 6.13 23.66 5.87
CA ASP A 313 7.02 22.53 5.58
C ASP A 313 8.52 22.84 5.73
N SER A 314 8.84 24.11 5.96
CA SER A 314 10.20 24.63 6.09
C SER A 314 10.16 26.00 6.80
N PRO A 315 11.30 26.51 7.29
CA PRO A 315 11.37 27.85 7.89
C PRO A 315 10.85 28.91 6.93
N ASN A 316 10.06 29.85 7.44
CA ASN A 316 9.64 30.99 6.64
C ASN A 316 10.81 31.97 6.50
N LEU A 317 11.54 31.86 5.38
CA LEU A 317 12.59 32.79 5.02
C LEU A 317 12.01 33.88 4.13
N THR A 318 12.16 35.13 4.54
CA THR A 318 11.79 36.27 3.69
C THR A 318 12.88 36.49 2.65
N VAL A 319 12.81 35.73 1.56
CA VAL A 319 13.70 35.90 0.40
C VAL A 319 13.27 37.15 -0.35
N THR A 320 14.17 38.12 -0.47
CA THR A 320 13.91 39.37 -1.19
C THR A 320 14.30 39.23 -2.66
N GLN A 321 13.79 40.11 -3.53
CA GLN A 321 14.24 40.14 -4.93
C GLN A 321 15.75 40.45 -5.02
N ALA A 322 16.27 41.31 -4.14
CA ALA A 322 17.69 41.60 -4.06
C ALA A 322 18.54 40.36 -3.70
N ASP A 323 18.00 39.42 -2.91
CA ASP A 323 18.67 38.15 -2.62
C ASP A 323 18.76 37.28 -3.89
N LEU A 324 17.68 37.21 -4.67
CA LEU A 324 17.64 36.44 -5.92
C LEU A 324 18.53 37.04 -7.02
N ASP A 325 18.61 38.38 -7.09
CA ASP A 325 19.39 39.07 -8.11
C ASP A 325 20.89 39.13 -7.77
N ALA A 326 21.27 38.92 -6.50
CA ALA A 326 22.63 39.12 -6.01
C ALA A 326 23.70 38.35 -6.82
N ARG A 327 23.46 37.06 -7.13
CA ARG A 327 24.43 36.25 -7.88
C ARG A 327 24.59 36.75 -9.30
N VAL A 328 23.47 37.04 -9.96
CA VAL A 328 23.47 37.56 -11.34
C VAL A 328 24.19 38.91 -11.40
N ASP A 329 23.94 39.80 -10.45
CA ASP A 329 24.58 41.11 -10.38
C ASP A 329 26.10 41.01 -10.14
N GLU A 330 26.55 40.08 -9.30
CA GLU A 330 27.98 39.80 -9.09
C GLU A 330 28.66 39.25 -10.35
N VAL A 331 28.01 38.28 -11.00
CA VAL A 331 28.51 37.70 -12.27
C VAL A 331 28.60 38.79 -13.34
N VAL A 332 27.57 39.64 -13.47
CA VAL A 332 27.54 40.73 -14.45
C VAL A 332 28.65 41.74 -14.17
N ALA A 333 28.85 42.14 -12.90
CA ALA A 333 29.94 43.03 -12.51
C ALA A 333 31.31 42.42 -12.83
N GLY A 334 31.49 41.12 -12.56
CA GLY A 334 32.70 40.39 -12.91
C GLY A 334 32.94 40.30 -14.42
N LEU A 335 31.90 39.97 -15.20
CA LEU A 335 31.96 39.90 -16.66
C LEU A 335 32.15 41.27 -17.34
N ALA A 336 31.84 42.36 -16.63
CA ALA A 336 32.18 43.70 -17.06
C ALA A 336 33.69 43.97 -16.96
N ALA A 337 34.38 43.34 -16.00
CA ALA A 337 35.82 43.48 -15.79
C ALA A 337 36.66 42.56 -16.69
N GLY A 338 36.12 41.41 -17.14
CA GLY A 338 36.80 40.49 -18.04
C GLY A 338 35.90 39.35 -18.52
N PRO A 339 36.37 38.47 -19.43
CA PRO A 339 35.51 37.43 -19.99
C PRO A 339 35.32 36.22 -19.07
N ILE A 340 36.01 36.15 -17.93
CA ILE A 340 35.92 35.05 -16.97
C ILE A 340 35.52 35.62 -15.61
N TYR A 341 34.41 35.13 -15.05
CA TYR A 341 34.01 35.36 -13.67
C TYR A 341 34.15 34.06 -12.86
N GLN A 342 34.64 34.16 -11.63
CA GLN A 342 34.75 33.03 -10.71
C GLN A 342 34.25 33.44 -9.33
N ASP A 343 33.22 32.75 -8.85
CA ASP A 343 32.57 33.03 -7.56
C ASP A 343 33.57 32.80 -6.40
N PRO A 344 33.85 33.83 -5.58
CA PRO A 344 34.69 33.73 -4.39
C PRO A 344 34.28 32.61 -3.41
N SER A 345 33.00 32.27 -3.38
CA SER A 345 32.43 31.26 -2.50
C SER A 345 32.82 29.84 -2.87
N THR A 346 33.24 29.61 -4.11
CA THR A 346 33.39 28.27 -4.69
C THR A 346 34.85 27.81 -4.76
N PRO A 347 35.12 26.49 -4.79
CA PRO A 347 36.45 25.96 -5.03
C PRO A 347 37.13 26.54 -6.28
N ASP A 348 38.45 26.60 -6.28
CA ASP A 348 39.22 27.10 -7.42
C ASP A 348 39.21 26.13 -8.61
N ALA A 349 38.12 26.13 -9.39
CA ALA A 349 37.99 25.24 -10.54
C ALA A 349 38.86 25.65 -11.74
N LEU A 350 39.24 26.94 -11.81
CA LEU A 350 40.20 27.48 -12.76
C LEU A 350 41.40 28.04 -11.97
N PRO A 351 42.51 27.30 -11.88
CA PRO A 351 43.70 27.78 -11.19
C PRO A 351 44.23 29.07 -11.81
N ALA A 352 44.78 29.96 -10.97
CA ALA A 352 45.34 31.24 -11.41
C ALA A 352 46.40 31.10 -12.52
N ALA A 353 47.15 29.99 -12.53
CA ALA A 353 48.16 29.69 -13.54
C ALA A 353 47.57 29.49 -14.95
N ASP A 354 46.33 29.01 -15.06
CA ASP A 354 45.68 28.68 -16.33
C ASP A 354 44.87 29.86 -16.90
N LEU A 355 44.51 30.84 -16.06
CA LEU A 355 43.68 31.99 -16.46
C LEU A 355 44.26 32.80 -17.63
N PRO A 356 45.57 33.12 -17.70
CA PRO A 356 46.12 33.85 -18.84
C PRO A 356 45.94 33.10 -20.18
N ALA A 357 46.20 31.79 -20.19
CA ALA A 357 46.06 30.95 -21.37
C ALA A 357 44.59 30.82 -21.80
N LEU A 358 43.68 30.65 -20.84
CA LEU A 358 42.24 30.60 -21.11
C LEU A 358 41.72 31.93 -21.69
N ARG A 359 42.15 33.08 -21.16
CA ARG A 359 41.77 34.38 -21.70
C ARG A 359 42.29 34.62 -23.11
N GLN A 360 43.54 34.23 -23.38
CA GLN A 360 44.08 34.28 -24.73
C GLN A 360 43.22 33.43 -25.68
N ARG A 361 42.89 32.20 -25.28
CA ARG A 361 42.04 31.31 -26.08
C ARG A 361 40.64 31.89 -26.32
N ILE A 362 40.03 32.49 -25.30
CA ILE A 362 38.75 33.18 -25.44
C ILE A 362 38.85 34.37 -26.40
N ALA A 363 39.94 35.15 -26.34
CA ALA A 363 40.15 36.28 -27.22
C ALA A 363 40.29 35.86 -28.70
N GLU A 364 40.92 34.71 -28.96
CA GLU A 364 41.00 34.11 -30.30
C GLU A 364 39.63 33.76 -30.88
N LEU A 365 38.62 33.51 -30.04
CA LEU A 365 37.25 33.21 -30.44
C LEU A 365 36.40 34.45 -30.70
N ALA A 366 36.86 35.65 -30.35
CA ALA A 366 36.10 36.90 -30.51
C ALA A 366 35.52 37.14 -31.92
N PRO A 367 36.20 36.77 -33.05
CA PRO A 367 35.61 36.87 -34.38
C PRO A 367 34.35 36.00 -34.60
N LYS A 368 34.15 34.98 -33.74
CA LYS A 368 32.97 34.11 -33.73
C LYS A 368 31.89 34.56 -32.74
N GLY A 369 32.11 35.67 -32.05
CA GLY A 369 31.27 36.17 -30.96
C GLY A 369 32.03 36.17 -29.63
N PRO A 370 31.71 37.08 -28.71
CA PRO A 370 32.35 37.11 -27.41
C PRO A 370 31.98 35.84 -26.63
N VAL A 371 32.96 35.27 -25.94
CA VAL A 371 32.78 34.10 -25.08
C VAL A 371 32.96 34.54 -23.62
N HIS A 372 31.99 34.18 -22.79
CA HIS A 372 31.95 34.48 -21.36
C HIS A 372 31.95 33.18 -20.57
N VAL A 373 32.86 33.05 -19.62
CA VAL A 373 32.96 31.88 -18.73
C VAL A 373 32.57 32.31 -17.32
N VAL A 374 31.61 31.60 -16.74
CA VAL A 374 31.06 31.85 -15.40
C VAL A 374 31.30 30.61 -14.55
N VAL A 375 32.09 30.74 -13.50
CA VAL A 375 32.35 29.65 -12.55
C VAL A 375 31.57 29.94 -11.28
N THR A 376 30.50 29.19 -11.04
CA THR A 376 29.66 29.29 -9.83
C THR A 376 28.96 27.96 -9.57
N ALA A 377 28.69 27.65 -8.30
CA ALA A 377 27.92 26.47 -7.94
C ALA A 377 26.47 26.61 -8.43
N SER A 378 25.92 25.51 -8.95
CA SER A 378 24.50 25.39 -9.25
C SER A 378 23.85 24.46 -8.22
N THR A 379 22.80 24.93 -7.56
CA THR A 379 22.13 24.16 -6.51
C THR A 379 20.63 24.33 -6.59
N SER A 380 19.85 23.39 -6.06
CA SER A 380 18.39 23.55 -5.99
C SER A 380 17.92 24.74 -5.12
N ALA A 381 18.83 25.28 -4.30
CA ALA A 381 18.61 26.42 -3.41
C ALA A 381 18.90 27.77 -4.08
N ASP A 382 19.34 27.78 -5.34
CA ASP A 382 19.66 29.00 -6.06
C ASP A 382 18.43 29.70 -6.64
N GLU A 383 18.61 30.89 -7.21
CA GLU A 383 17.53 31.70 -7.74
C GLU A 383 16.77 31.00 -8.88
N THR A 384 17.43 30.14 -9.65
CA THR A 384 16.85 29.40 -10.78
C THR A 384 16.44 27.97 -10.42
N ALA A 385 16.59 27.56 -9.16
CA ALA A 385 16.32 26.21 -8.68
C ALA A 385 17.05 25.14 -9.51
N HIS A 386 18.36 25.34 -9.73
CA HIS A 386 19.24 24.47 -10.52
C HIS A 386 18.97 24.46 -12.04
N ASP A 387 18.26 25.48 -12.57
CA ASP A 387 18.14 25.69 -14.01
C ASP A 387 19.30 26.57 -14.51
N ASP A 388 20.38 25.93 -14.92
CA ASP A 388 21.59 26.57 -15.43
C ASP A 388 21.35 27.38 -16.72
N ARG A 389 20.44 26.92 -17.57
CA ARG A 389 20.09 27.61 -18.83
C ARG A 389 19.36 28.90 -18.54
N LEU A 390 18.48 28.87 -17.54
CA LEU A 390 17.80 30.06 -17.05
C LEU A 390 18.79 31.05 -16.43
N LEU A 391 19.77 30.58 -15.65
CA LEU A 391 20.82 31.42 -15.07
C LEU A 391 21.61 32.16 -16.15
N LEU A 392 22.08 31.43 -17.17
CA LEU A 392 22.80 32.03 -18.30
C LEU A 392 21.93 33.03 -19.07
N SER A 393 20.62 32.79 -19.17
CA SER A 393 19.67 33.70 -19.80
C SER A 393 19.49 34.99 -18.98
N LEU A 394 19.41 34.89 -17.65
CA LEU A 394 19.36 36.04 -16.74
C LEU A 394 20.63 36.89 -16.82
N ILE A 395 21.80 36.24 -16.80
CA ILE A 395 23.09 36.92 -16.96
C ILE A 395 23.11 37.67 -18.29
N ARG A 396 22.74 37.03 -19.40
CA ARG A 396 22.69 37.69 -20.71
C ARG A 396 21.69 38.86 -20.75
N ALA A 397 20.51 38.70 -20.15
CA ALA A 397 19.52 39.77 -20.08
C ALA A 397 20.03 40.98 -19.29
N ARG A 398 20.76 40.74 -18.21
CA ARG A 398 21.34 41.78 -17.34
C ARG A 398 22.59 42.43 -17.95
N THR A 399 23.46 41.66 -18.62
CA THR A 399 24.63 42.21 -19.34
C THR A 399 24.23 42.96 -20.61
N GLY A 400 23.13 42.57 -21.26
CA GLY A 400 22.70 43.09 -22.56
C GLY A 400 23.62 42.70 -23.72
N ARG A 401 24.54 41.74 -23.53
CA ARG A 401 25.55 41.36 -24.52
C ARG A 401 25.22 40.01 -25.17
N ASN A 402 25.14 40.00 -26.50
CA ASN A 402 25.10 38.76 -27.28
C ASN A 402 26.47 38.06 -27.22
N GLY A 403 26.48 36.74 -27.31
CA GLY A 403 27.69 35.93 -27.15
C GLY A 403 27.42 34.49 -26.72
N VAL A 404 28.48 33.75 -26.49
CA VAL A 404 28.44 32.40 -25.92
C VAL A 404 28.73 32.49 -24.42
N TYR A 405 27.84 32.00 -23.59
CA TYR A 405 27.99 31.93 -22.15
C TYR A 405 28.18 30.47 -21.74
N ILE A 406 29.23 30.22 -20.97
CA ILE A 406 29.60 28.90 -20.47
C ILE A 406 29.54 28.95 -18.95
N LEU A 407 28.67 28.16 -18.35
CA LEU A 407 28.64 27.92 -16.92
C LEU A 407 29.54 26.74 -16.59
N VAL A 408 30.37 26.88 -15.56
CA VAL A 408 31.20 25.84 -14.99
C VAL A 408 30.75 25.63 -13.55
N ASP A 409 30.17 24.48 -13.23
CA ASP A 409 29.87 24.11 -11.86
C ASP A 409 31.13 23.54 -11.19
N PRO A 410 31.74 24.24 -10.21
CA PRO A 410 32.97 23.78 -9.54
C PRO A 410 32.74 22.62 -8.57
N THR A 411 31.49 22.34 -8.18
CA THR A 411 31.11 21.31 -7.20
C THR A 411 30.81 19.99 -7.91
N LEU A 412 29.98 20.05 -8.94
CA LEU A 412 29.58 18.89 -9.74
C LEU A 412 30.50 18.67 -10.96
N GLY A 413 31.29 19.67 -11.33
CA GLY A 413 32.14 19.65 -12.52
C GLY A 413 31.36 19.70 -13.83
N GLY A 414 30.06 20.02 -13.77
CA GLY A 414 29.20 20.15 -14.93
C GLY A 414 29.51 21.39 -15.76
N PHE A 415 29.25 21.31 -17.07
CA PHE A 415 29.19 22.49 -17.94
C PHE A 415 27.79 22.66 -18.48
N GLU A 416 27.33 23.91 -18.54
CA GLU A 416 26.19 24.31 -19.35
C GLU A 416 26.64 25.40 -20.33
N LEU A 417 26.08 25.39 -21.55
CA LEU A 417 26.44 26.36 -22.57
C LEU A 417 25.19 26.91 -23.24
N ARG A 418 25.13 28.23 -23.37
CA ARG A 418 24.09 28.94 -24.13
C ARG A 418 24.72 29.93 -25.09
N SER A 419 24.23 29.98 -26.32
CA SER A 419 24.55 31.04 -27.28
C SER A 419 23.37 31.99 -27.40
N PHE A 420 23.66 33.28 -27.60
CA PHE A 420 22.63 34.30 -27.79
C PHE A 420 23.03 35.26 -28.91
N GLY A 421 22.27 35.27 -30.01
CA GLY A 421 22.46 36.22 -31.11
C GLY A 421 23.84 36.14 -31.79
N THR A 422 24.42 34.94 -31.84
CA THR A 422 25.66 34.60 -32.55
C THR A 422 25.40 34.00 -33.93
N ASP A 423 24.16 33.55 -34.21
CA ASP A 423 23.76 32.89 -35.46
C ASP A 423 24.67 31.71 -35.83
N ARG A 424 25.01 30.89 -34.83
CA ARG A 424 25.89 29.73 -34.96
C ARG A 424 25.32 28.50 -34.27
N ASP A 425 25.68 27.32 -34.76
CA ASP A 425 25.23 26.02 -34.23
C ASP A 425 25.94 25.59 -32.91
N THR A 426 26.36 26.55 -32.08
CA THR A 426 27.23 26.33 -30.92
C THR A 426 26.61 25.37 -29.89
N GLU A 427 25.34 25.59 -29.50
CA GLU A 427 24.63 24.70 -28.56
C GLU A 427 24.47 23.28 -29.13
N SER A 428 24.19 23.17 -30.43
CA SER A 428 24.09 21.87 -31.11
C SER A 428 25.43 21.11 -31.09
N ARG A 429 26.56 21.81 -31.26
CA ARG A 429 27.91 21.22 -31.19
C ARG A 429 28.24 20.80 -29.76
N PHE A 430 27.96 21.66 -28.78
CA PHE A 430 28.13 21.36 -27.37
C PHE A 430 27.33 20.11 -26.96
N ALA A 431 26.06 20.03 -27.38
CA ALA A 431 25.20 18.88 -27.09
C ALA A 431 25.68 17.55 -27.70
N ARG A 432 26.57 17.60 -28.71
CA ARG A 432 27.22 16.43 -29.33
C ARG A 432 28.53 16.02 -28.66
N LEU A 433 29.07 16.83 -27.75
CA LEU A 433 30.24 16.43 -26.96
C LEU A 433 29.91 15.19 -26.13
N ASP A 434 30.94 14.38 -25.88
CA ASP A 434 30.87 13.22 -25.00
C ASP A 434 30.19 13.62 -23.68
N PRO A 435 29.17 12.87 -23.21
CA PRO A 435 28.48 13.18 -21.97
C PRO A 435 29.43 13.36 -20.78
N ASN A 436 30.55 12.66 -20.69
CA ASN A 436 31.53 12.82 -19.62
C ASN A 436 32.29 14.16 -19.69
N ILE A 437 32.35 14.80 -20.86
CA ILE A 437 32.87 16.17 -21.00
C ILE A 437 31.88 17.15 -20.40
N ARG A 438 30.56 16.92 -20.48
CA ARG A 438 29.53 17.85 -19.98
C ARG A 438 29.14 17.58 -18.53
N TYR A 439 28.95 16.32 -18.18
CA TYR A 439 28.52 15.83 -16.88
C TYR A 439 29.45 14.68 -16.48
N PRO A 440 30.56 14.98 -15.78
CA PRO A 440 31.54 13.97 -15.45
C PRO A 440 30.94 13.04 -14.39
N TYR A 441 31.06 11.73 -14.60
CA TYR A 441 30.79 10.77 -13.54
C TYR A 441 32.09 10.53 -12.76
N GLY A 442 32.19 11.05 -11.53
CA GLY A 442 33.38 10.88 -10.71
C GLY A 442 33.39 11.70 -9.43
N SER A 443 34.35 11.41 -8.54
CA SER A 443 34.59 12.24 -7.36
C SER A 443 35.18 13.59 -7.75
N SER A 444 34.81 14.65 -7.04
CA SER A 444 35.20 16.05 -7.26
C SER A 444 36.71 16.33 -7.33
N ALA A 445 37.58 15.40 -6.89
CA ALA A 445 39.03 15.57 -6.90
C ALA A 445 39.70 15.37 -8.29
N ASP A 446 39.04 14.75 -9.27
CA ASP A 446 39.59 14.52 -10.63
C ASP A 446 38.66 15.07 -11.74
N LEU A 447 37.99 16.20 -11.48
CA LEU A 447 37.05 16.78 -12.44
C LEU A 447 37.71 17.24 -13.75
N ARG A 448 39.04 17.43 -13.74
CA ARG A 448 39.88 17.89 -14.87
C ARG A 448 39.22 19.03 -15.64
N THR A 449 38.78 20.05 -14.89
CA THR A 449 37.94 21.14 -15.41
C THR A 449 38.60 21.87 -16.57
N VAL A 450 39.89 22.23 -16.47
CA VAL A 450 40.59 23.00 -17.50
C VAL A 450 40.72 22.23 -18.83
N PRO A 451 41.22 20.98 -18.88
CA PRO A 451 41.24 20.19 -20.12
C PRO A 451 39.87 20.01 -20.78
N ARG A 452 38.81 19.83 -19.99
CA ARG A 452 37.45 19.70 -20.52
C ARG A 452 36.90 21.02 -21.02
N LEU A 453 37.17 22.13 -20.33
CA LEU A 453 36.82 23.47 -20.78
C LEU A 453 37.48 23.78 -22.14
N HIS A 454 38.73 23.34 -22.37
CA HIS A 454 39.34 23.45 -23.69
C HIS A 454 38.54 22.71 -24.78
N GLN A 455 38.02 21.52 -24.50
CA GLN A 455 37.18 20.78 -25.45
C GLN A 455 35.83 21.48 -25.70
N VAL A 456 35.26 22.13 -24.68
CA VAL A 456 34.08 22.99 -24.85
C VAL A 456 34.41 24.20 -25.73
N LEU A 457 35.55 24.86 -25.50
CA LEU A 457 36.02 25.97 -26.33
C LEU A 457 36.33 25.53 -27.77
N ASP A 458 36.80 24.30 -27.98
CA ASP A 458 36.99 23.72 -29.32
C ASP A 458 35.65 23.48 -30.02
N ALA A 459 34.59 23.09 -29.29
CA ALA A 459 33.25 23.01 -29.86
C ALA A 459 32.71 24.39 -30.28
N VAL A 460 32.99 25.44 -29.51
CA VAL A 460 32.70 26.84 -29.88
C VAL A 460 33.52 27.25 -31.10
N ALA A 461 34.81 26.88 -31.13
CA ALA A 461 35.68 27.13 -32.26
C ALA A 461 35.24 26.39 -33.52
N ALA A 462 34.58 25.23 -33.40
CA ALA A 462 34.08 24.45 -34.53
C ALA A 462 32.67 24.86 -34.99
N ALA A 463 32.02 25.81 -34.31
CA ALA A 463 30.67 26.23 -34.64
C ALA A 463 30.59 26.90 -36.02
N GLU A 464 29.59 26.50 -36.78
CA GLU A 464 29.30 26.96 -38.15
C GLU A 464 28.12 27.95 -38.14
N PRO A 465 28.06 28.89 -39.10
CA PRO A 465 26.92 29.80 -39.22
C PRO A 465 25.60 29.05 -39.43
N ARG A 466 24.63 29.31 -38.55
CA ARG A 466 23.26 28.84 -38.66
C ARG A 466 22.33 29.93 -38.12
N PRO A 467 21.79 30.79 -39.00
CA PRO A 467 20.91 31.88 -38.60
C PRO A 467 19.69 31.38 -37.84
N GLY A 468 19.37 32.04 -36.73
CA GLY A 468 18.18 31.74 -35.91
C GLY A 468 18.30 30.51 -35.00
N ASP A 469 19.46 29.85 -34.91
CA ASP A 469 19.66 28.69 -34.02
C ASP A 469 19.75 29.09 -32.53
N ASP A 470 19.99 30.37 -32.23
CA ASP A 470 20.20 30.87 -30.88
C ASP A 470 19.32 32.09 -30.54
N PRO A 471 17.99 31.86 -30.46
CA PRO A 471 17.03 32.92 -30.19
C PRO A 471 17.26 33.53 -28.80
N VAL A 472 17.15 34.86 -28.75
CA VAL A 472 17.18 35.61 -27.51
C VAL A 472 15.82 35.49 -26.81
N PRO A 473 15.75 34.92 -25.59
CA PRO A 473 14.51 34.91 -24.81
C PRO A 473 14.01 36.33 -24.58
N THR A 474 12.73 36.57 -24.88
CA THR A 474 12.10 37.90 -24.73
C THR A 474 11.53 38.10 -23.33
N GLU A 475 11.15 37.02 -22.67
CA GLU A 475 10.61 37.00 -21.31
C GLU A 475 11.34 35.93 -20.51
N ILE A 476 11.83 36.30 -19.33
CA ILE A 476 12.54 35.42 -18.42
C ILE A 476 11.80 35.46 -17.09
N THR A 477 11.19 34.34 -16.74
CA THR A 477 10.40 34.20 -15.52
C THR A 477 11.15 33.29 -14.57
N LEU A 478 11.50 33.80 -13.40
CA LEU A 478 12.09 32.98 -12.34
C LEU A 478 11.07 31.95 -11.85
N PRO A 479 11.52 30.75 -11.42
CA PRO A 479 10.65 29.83 -10.72
C PRO A 479 10.07 30.54 -9.51
N PRO A 480 8.76 30.38 -9.22
CA PRO A 480 8.16 31.02 -8.07
C PRO A 480 8.94 30.67 -6.81
N LEU A 481 9.03 31.62 -5.87
CA LEU A 481 9.47 31.29 -4.54
C LEU A 481 8.55 30.21 -4.00
N ARG A 482 9.14 29.12 -3.49
CA ARG A 482 8.37 28.04 -2.89
C ARG A 482 7.60 28.64 -1.71
N ASP A 483 6.27 28.61 -1.78
CA ASP A 483 5.45 28.89 -0.62
C ASP A 483 5.67 27.74 0.36
N ASN A 484 6.25 28.03 1.52
CA ASN A 484 6.48 27.02 2.54
C ASN A 484 5.17 26.60 3.22
N ARG A 485 4.03 27.21 2.87
CA ARG A 485 2.72 26.81 3.36
C ARG A 485 2.35 25.41 2.88
N LEU A 486 2.03 24.57 3.84
CA LEU A 486 1.47 23.25 3.58
C LEU A 486 0.09 23.38 2.92
N PRO A 487 -0.29 22.42 2.06
CA PRO A 487 -1.67 22.31 1.60
C PRO A 487 -2.63 22.35 2.80
N PRO A 488 -3.78 23.04 2.67
CA PRO A 488 -4.72 23.14 3.77
C PRO A 488 -5.21 21.76 4.20
N LEU A 489 -5.62 21.65 5.47
CA LEU A 489 -6.31 20.45 5.94
C LEU A 489 -7.55 20.18 5.08
N PHE A 490 -7.87 18.90 4.90
CA PHE A 490 -8.99 18.45 4.08
C PHE A 490 -8.85 18.72 2.57
N SER A 491 -7.62 18.89 2.08
CA SER A 491 -7.31 19.01 0.64
C SER A 491 -6.51 17.80 0.13
N GLY A 492 -6.22 17.74 -1.17
CA GLY A 492 -5.45 16.65 -1.79
C GLY A 492 -6.03 15.27 -1.51
N ASP A 493 -5.24 14.41 -0.87
CA ASP A 493 -5.57 13.00 -0.57
C ASP A 493 -6.70 12.81 0.45
N PHE A 494 -7.29 13.89 0.97
CA PHE A 494 -8.52 13.80 1.74
C PHE A 494 -9.61 13.04 0.99
N GLY A 495 -9.79 13.31 -0.31
CA GLY A 495 -10.75 12.60 -1.16
C GLY A 495 -10.45 11.09 -1.29
N GLY A 496 -9.17 10.73 -1.48
CA GLY A 496 -8.72 9.34 -1.46
C GLY A 496 -9.00 8.65 -0.11
N GLY A 497 -8.84 9.39 0.98
CA GLY A 497 -9.13 8.94 2.34
C GLY A 497 -10.59 8.62 2.56
N LEU A 498 -11.51 9.42 2.00
CA LEU A 498 -12.95 9.14 2.06
C LEU A 498 -13.30 7.81 1.36
N VAL A 499 -12.74 7.57 0.17
CA VAL A 499 -12.96 6.34 -0.61
C VAL A 499 -12.41 5.14 0.14
N LEU A 500 -11.16 5.21 0.62
CA LEU A 500 -10.54 4.14 1.40
C LEU A 500 -11.28 3.87 2.70
N GLY A 501 -11.74 4.92 3.39
CA GLY A 501 -12.59 4.82 4.58
C GLY A 501 -13.91 4.10 4.31
N ALA A 502 -14.55 4.37 3.17
CA ALA A 502 -15.78 3.68 2.77
C ALA A 502 -15.55 2.19 2.46
N LEU A 503 -14.44 1.86 1.79
CA LEU A 503 -14.05 0.47 1.52
C LEU A 503 -13.74 -0.29 2.82
N LEU A 504 -12.97 0.31 3.73
CA LEU A 504 -12.67 -0.25 5.05
C LEU A 504 -13.94 -0.46 5.88
N LEU A 505 -14.85 0.52 5.89
CA LEU A 505 -16.15 0.39 6.54
C LEU A 505 -16.93 -0.79 5.95
N GLY A 506 -17.01 -0.91 4.63
CA GLY A 506 -17.64 -2.02 3.94
C GLY A 506 -17.06 -3.38 4.34
N ALA A 507 -15.73 -3.49 4.36
CA ALA A 507 -15.03 -4.71 4.78
C ALA A 507 -15.33 -5.08 6.23
N VAL A 508 -15.26 -4.13 7.17
CA VAL A 508 -15.60 -4.35 8.58
C VAL A 508 -17.05 -4.82 8.73
N LEU A 509 -17.99 -4.22 7.98
CA LEU A 509 -19.39 -4.64 8.01
C LEU A 509 -19.60 -6.06 7.44
N LEU A 510 -18.90 -6.42 6.36
CA LEU A 510 -18.94 -7.77 5.80
C LEU A 510 -18.40 -8.81 6.78
N LEU A 511 -17.26 -8.54 7.43
CA LEU A 511 -16.67 -9.40 8.46
C LEU A 511 -17.62 -9.55 9.66
N ALA A 512 -18.23 -8.45 10.12
CA ALA A 512 -19.20 -8.49 11.20
C ALA A 512 -20.44 -9.34 10.85
N ARG A 513 -20.90 -9.31 9.59
CA ARG A 513 -22.00 -10.16 9.11
C ARG A 513 -21.59 -11.63 9.01
N ALA A 514 -20.39 -11.92 8.51
CA ALA A 514 -19.85 -13.27 8.44
C ALA A 514 -19.73 -13.89 9.84
N ALA A 515 -19.17 -13.16 10.81
CA ALA A 515 -19.08 -13.59 12.20
C ALA A 515 -20.47 -13.90 12.80
N VAL A 516 -21.46 -13.03 12.57
CA VAL A 516 -22.84 -13.27 13.02
C VAL A 516 -23.46 -14.51 12.36
N ALA A 517 -23.18 -14.77 11.08
CA ALA A 517 -23.65 -15.95 10.37
C ALA A 517 -23.04 -17.24 10.94
N VAL A 518 -21.73 -17.24 11.22
CA VAL A 518 -21.02 -18.35 11.85
C VAL A 518 -21.58 -18.65 13.24
N VAL A 519 -21.72 -17.62 14.09
CA VAL A 519 -22.32 -17.78 15.44
C VAL A 519 -23.73 -18.36 15.34
N ARG A 520 -24.58 -17.88 14.43
CA ARG A 520 -25.92 -18.44 14.22
C ARG A 520 -25.90 -19.89 13.75
N ALA A 521 -24.97 -20.26 12.86
CA ALA A 521 -24.82 -21.63 12.40
C ALA A 521 -24.39 -22.56 13.55
N LEU A 522 -23.46 -22.14 14.39
CA LEU A 522 -23.02 -22.87 15.57
C LEU A 522 -24.15 -23.03 16.61
N LEU A 523 -24.90 -21.97 16.87
CA LEU A 523 -26.06 -22.03 17.78
C LEU A 523 -27.15 -22.95 17.24
N ARG A 524 -27.42 -22.95 15.92
CA ARG A 524 -28.36 -23.91 15.29
C ARG A 524 -27.87 -25.35 15.39
N ARG A 525 -26.57 -25.61 15.21
CA ARG A 525 -25.98 -26.94 15.40
C ARG A 525 -26.12 -27.41 16.85
N ARG A 526 -25.83 -26.55 17.83
CA ARG A 526 -26.02 -26.87 19.26
C ARG A 526 -27.48 -27.12 19.61
N ALA A 527 -28.42 -26.33 19.09
CA ALA A 527 -29.85 -26.54 19.31
C ALA A 527 -30.34 -27.89 18.72
N ARG A 528 -29.78 -28.32 17.58
CA ARG A 528 -30.07 -29.65 17.00
C ARG A 528 -29.41 -30.79 17.77
N ALA A 529 -28.26 -30.56 18.40
CA ALA A 529 -27.57 -31.56 19.22
C ALA A 529 -28.19 -31.71 20.63
N ALA A 530 -28.88 -30.68 21.12
CA ALA A 530 -29.54 -30.66 22.43
C ALA A 530 -30.97 -31.23 22.43
N ASP A 531 -31.42 -31.81 21.30
CA ASP A 531 -32.74 -32.46 21.17
C ASP A 531 -32.56 -34.00 21.11
N PRO A 532 -32.38 -34.69 22.25
CA PRO A 532 -31.98 -36.09 22.32
C PRO A 532 -33.07 -37.07 21.86
N THR A 533 -34.32 -36.63 21.71
CA THR A 533 -35.46 -37.48 21.34
C THR A 533 -35.64 -37.69 19.83
N ALA A 534 -34.95 -36.93 18.97
CA ALA A 534 -35.01 -37.12 17.52
C ALA A 534 -33.91 -38.08 16.98
N ALA A 535 -32.88 -38.39 17.78
CA ALA A 535 -31.70 -39.11 17.31
C ALA A 535 -31.83 -40.65 17.35
N ALA A 536 -32.83 -41.21 18.05
CA ALA A 536 -32.94 -42.66 18.28
C ALA A 536 -33.94 -43.41 17.37
N SER A 537 -34.64 -42.75 16.45
CA SER A 537 -35.64 -43.42 15.58
C SER A 537 -35.66 -42.97 14.12
N SER A 538 -34.59 -42.35 13.65
CA SER A 538 -34.42 -42.05 12.22
C SER A 538 -33.00 -42.30 11.75
N ALA A 539 -32.55 -43.56 11.86
CA ALA A 539 -31.70 -44.08 10.81
C ALA A 539 -32.63 -44.37 9.61
N PRO A 540 -32.64 -43.55 8.54
CA PRO A 540 -33.47 -43.86 7.39
C PRO A 540 -33.03 -45.23 6.85
N PRO A 541 -33.97 -46.14 6.50
CA PRO A 541 -33.60 -47.32 5.73
C PRO A 541 -32.86 -46.82 4.47
N LEU A 542 -31.73 -47.45 4.14
CA LEU A 542 -30.95 -47.19 2.93
C LEU A 542 -31.84 -47.38 1.70
N ARG A 543 -32.61 -46.36 1.33
CA ARG A 543 -32.91 -46.13 -0.07
C ARG A 543 -31.55 -45.84 -0.71
N ALA A 544 -31.26 -46.53 -1.81
CA ALA A 544 -30.06 -46.34 -2.61
C ALA A 544 -29.74 -44.84 -2.67
N ARG A 545 -28.67 -44.41 -1.98
CA ARG A 545 -28.32 -42.97 -1.86
C ARG A 545 -28.11 -42.36 -3.25
N HIS A 546 -27.66 -43.19 -4.19
CA HIS A 546 -27.41 -42.83 -5.58
C HIS A 546 -28.39 -43.59 -6.46
N SER A 547 -29.49 -42.93 -6.86
CA SER A 547 -30.57 -43.56 -7.63
C SER A 547 -30.51 -43.30 -9.14
N SER A 548 -29.53 -42.54 -9.61
CA SER A 548 -29.44 -42.17 -11.03
C SER A 548 -28.76 -43.29 -11.84
N PRO A 549 -29.41 -43.86 -12.86
CA PRO A 549 -28.79 -44.82 -13.76
C PRO A 549 -27.81 -44.17 -14.74
N ARG A 550 -27.76 -42.83 -14.83
CA ARG A 550 -26.89 -42.07 -15.75
C ARG A 550 -26.22 -40.89 -15.02
N PRO A 551 -25.29 -41.14 -14.09
CA PRO A 551 -24.64 -40.06 -13.36
C PRO A 551 -23.63 -39.30 -14.24
N THR A 552 -23.44 -38.02 -13.96
CA THR A 552 -22.35 -37.22 -14.53
C THR A 552 -21.04 -37.50 -13.79
N LEU A 553 -19.88 -37.26 -14.41
CA LEU A 553 -18.58 -37.44 -13.75
C LEU A 553 -18.44 -36.59 -12.48
N ARG A 554 -18.93 -35.35 -12.51
CA ARG A 554 -18.96 -34.47 -11.33
C ARG A 554 -19.80 -35.07 -10.19
N GLN A 555 -20.94 -35.69 -10.51
CA GLN A 555 -21.75 -36.40 -9.50
C GLN A 555 -21.01 -37.59 -8.92
N LEU A 556 -20.37 -38.42 -9.76
CA LEU A 556 -19.57 -39.55 -9.29
C LEU A 556 -18.43 -39.14 -8.36
N ARG A 557 -17.69 -38.06 -8.70
CA ARG A 557 -16.63 -37.52 -7.83
C ARG A 557 -17.17 -37.05 -6.49
N SER A 558 -18.25 -36.27 -6.52
CA SER A 558 -18.92 -35.80 -5.29
C SER A 558 -19.39 -36.96 -4.42
N TRP A 559 -19.94 -38.02 -5.03
CA TRP A 559 -20.39 -39.20 -4.31
C TRP A 559 -19.23 -40.02 -3.75
N ALA A 560 -18.14 -40.16 -4.51
CA ALA A 560 -16.94 -40.86 -4.07
C ALA A 560 -16.33 -40.18 -2.84
N GLU A 561 -16.14 -38.86 -2.88
CA GLU A 561 -15.64 -38.08 -1.75
C GLU A 561 -16.54 -38.16 -0.51
N GLU A 562 -17.87 -38.08 -0.71
CA GLU A 562 -18.83 -38.17 0.38
C GLU A 562 -18.84 -39.55 1.03
N ASP A 563 -18.90 -40.62 0.22
CA ASP A 563 -19.00 -41.99 0.72
C ASP A 563 -17.67 -42.48 1.32
N VAL A 564 -16.51 -42.12 0.76
CA VAL A 564 -15.18 -42.43 1.35
C VAL A 564 -15.02 -41.73 2.70
N ARG A 565 -15.37 -40.43 2.79
CA ARG A 565 -15.33 -39.68 4.05
C ARG A 565 -16.28 -40.28 5.09
N ALA A 566 -17.48 -40.70 4.66
CA ALA A 566 -18.45 -41.34 5.54
C ALA A 566 -17.97 -42.72 6.04
N LEU A 567 -17.33 -43.51 5.17
CA LEU A 567 -16.72 -44.79 5.53
C LEU A 567 -15.58 -44.61 6.52
N ALA A 568 -14.62 -43.72 6.23
CA ALA A 568 -13.51 -43.43 7.13
C ALA A 568 -13.99 -42.99 8.52
N ALA A 569 -14.98 -42.10 8.59
CA ALA A 569 -15.55 -41.64 9.84
C ALA A 569 -16.25 -42.78 10.63
N GLN A 570 -17.03 -43.63 9.96
CA GLN A 570 -17.72 -44.75 10.62
C GLN A 570 -16.73 -45.85 11.05
N LEU A 571 -15.70 -46.11 10.25
CA LEU A 571 -14.66 -47.09 10.57
C LEU A 571 -13.82 -46.64 11.78
N ALA A 572 -13.50 -45.34 11.86
CA ALA A 572 -12.82 -44.76 13.01
C ALA A 572 -13.69 -44.82 14.29
N ALA A 573 -15.01 -44.69 14.16
CA ALA A 573 -15.95 -44.75 15.28
C ALA A 573 -16.33 -46.18 15.71
N ALA A 574 -16.10 -47.19 14.86
CA ALA A 574 -16.40 -48.58 15.19
C ALA A 574 -15.45 -49.11 16.27
N ALA A 575 -15.90 -50.10 17.06
CA ALA A 575 -15.04 -50.82 18.01
C ALA A 575 -14.01 -51.69 17.24
N PRO A 576 -12.81 -51.95 17.79
CA PRO A 576 -11.76 -52.74 17.12
C PRO A 576 -12.21 -54.14 16.68
N ASP A 577 -13.14 -54.74 17.42
CA ASP A 577 -13.71 -56.08 17.24
C ASP A 577 -15.09 -56.08 16.53
N ALA A 578 -15.56 -54.92 16.05
CA ALA A 578 -16.85 -54.81 15.40
C ALA A 578 -16.95 -55.74 14.18
N PRO A 579 -18.05 -56.50 14.03
CA PRO A 579 -18.23 -57.41 12.90
C PRO A 579 -18.18 -56.64 11.58
N GLY A 580 -17.39 -57.13 10.63
CA GLY A 580 -17.19 -56.50 9.32
C GLY A 580 -16.21 -55.33 9.30
N ARG A 581 -15.56 -54.97 10.41
CA ARG A 581 -14.51 -53.91 10.45
C ARG A 581 -13.34 -54.20 9.52
N ALA A 582 -12.78 -55.40 9.56
CA ALA A 582 -11.66 -55.80 8.70
C ALA A 582 -12.04 -55.66 7.21
N ARG A 583 -13.26 -56.07 6.87
CA ARG A 583 -13.78 -55.94 5.51
C ARG A 583 -14.00 -54.49 5.10
N ALA A 584 -14.50 -53.66 6.00
CA ALA A 584 -14.67 -52.23 5.76
C ALA A 584 -13.33 -51.52 5.58
N TRP A 585 -12.29 -51.97 6.29
CA TRP A 585 -10.92 -51.52 6.10
C TRP A 585 -10.40 -51.88 4.70
N ASP A 586 -10.55 -53.13 4.27
CA ASP A 586 -10.16 -53.55 2.91
C ASP A 586 -10.84 -52.72 1.81
N CYS A 587 -12.11 -52.38 2.00
CA CYS A 587 -12.85 -51.55 1.07
C CYS A 587 -12.39 -50.09 1.07
N LEU A 588 -12.07 -49.53 2.24
CA LEU A 588 -11.55 -48.16 2.36
C LEU A 588 -10.16 -48.04 1.73
N ASP A 589 -9.28 -49.00 2.04
CA ASP A 589 -7.94 -49.12 1.48
C ASP A 589 -7.97 -49.20 -0.05
N ALA A 590 -8.75 -50.13 -0.61
CA ALA A 590 -8.94 -50.24 -2.06
C ALA A 590 -9.57 -48.97 -2.69
N ALA A 591 -10.49 -48.31 -1.99
CA ALA A 591 -11.11 -47.07 -2.47
C ALA A 591 -10.12 -45.89 -2.48
N GLN A 592 -9.23 -45.81 -1.49
CA GLN A 592 -8.18 -44.79 -1.42
C GLN A 592 -7.12 -44.99 -2.51
N LEU A 593 -6.67 -46.24 -2.73
CA LEU A 593 -5.75 -46.57 -3.82
C LEU A 593 -6.28 -46.11 -5.19
N LEU A 594 -7.57 -46.32 -5.46
CA LEU A 594 -8.20 -45.86 -6.69
C LEU A 594 -8.45 -44.35 -6.75
N ALA A 595 -8.59 -43.67 -5.61
CA ALA A 595 -8.84 -42.25 -5.53
C ALA A 595 -7.55 -41.42 -5.71
N ASP A 596 -6.43 -41.87 -5.11
CA ASP A 596 -5.16 -41.16 -5.17
C ASP A 596 -4.56 -41.15 -6.59
N ASP A 597 -4.69 -42.26 -7.34
CA ASP A 597 -4.30 -42.36 -8.75
C ASP A 597 -5.15 -41.46 -9.68
N THR A 598 -6.33 -41.00 -9.23
CA THR A 598 -7.15 -40.03 -10.00
C THR A 598 -6.76 -38.57 -9.80
N GLY A 599 -5.89 -38.25 -8.83
CA GLY A 599 -5.50 -36.89 -8.47
C GLY A 599 -4.17 -36.39 -9.08
N ASP A 600 -3.22 -37.29 -9.33
CA ASP A 600 -1.82 -36.93 -9.62
C ASP A 600 -1.48 -36.64 -11.10
N THR A 601 -2.41 -36.79 -12.05
CA THR A 601 -2.14 -36.54 -13.48
C THR A 601 -2.03 -35.07 -13.88
N THR A 602 -2.01 -34.12 -12.94
CA THR A 602 -1.92 -32.68 -13.24
C THR A 602 -0.54 -32.05 -13.03
N SER A 603 0.50 -32.81 -12.65
CA SER A 603 1.85 -32.26 -12.50
C SER A 603 2.94 -33.03 -13.27
N ALA A 604 3.45 -32.36 -14.32
CA ALA A 604 4.78 -32.50 -14.91
C ALA A 604 5.22 -33.87 -15.50
N THR A 605 4.87 -34.14 -16.76
CA THR A 605 5.82 -34.30 -17.90
C THR A 605 5.05 -34.69 -19.17
N GLY A 606 5.40 -34.06 -20.29
CA GLY A 606 4.73 -34.21 -21.58
C GLY A 606 4.98 -35.55 -22.27
N ALA A 607 4.37 -36.63 -21.79
CA ALA A 607 4.21 -37.87 -22.53
C ALA A 607 2.71 -38.10 -22.80
N THR A 608 2.32 -37.88 -24.05
CA THR A 608 1.00 -38.22 -24.60
C THR A 608 0.72 -39.71 -24.45
N GLY A 609 -0.22 -40.08 -23.59
CA GLY A 609 -0.61 -41.48 -23.37
C GLY A 609 -1.87 -41.67 -22.54
N ALA A 610 -3.00 -41.11 -23.00
CA ALA A 610 -4.36 -41.64 -22.83
C ALA A 610 -4.70 -42.47 -21.55
N THR A 611 -4.82 -41.84 -20.38
CA THR A 611 -5.53 -42.43 -19.22
C THR A 611 -6.72 -41.60 -18.71
N ASP A 612 -7.05 -40.47 -19.36
CA ASP A 612 -8.32 -39.76 -19.19
C ASP A 612 -9.47 -40.38 -20.01
N GLY A 613 -9.39 -41.70 -20.22
CA GLY A 613 -10.37 -42.51 -20.94
C GLY A 613 -11.51 -43.01 -20.06
N ALA A 614 -12.35 -43.90 -20.62
CA ALA A 614 -13.48 -44.55 -19.92
C ALA A 614 -13.06 -45.23 -18.60
N ASP A 615 -11.77 -45.54 -18.48
CA ASP A 615 -11.13 -46.12 -17.31
C ASP A 615 -11.21 -45.22 -16.07
N GLY A 616 -11.05 -43.91 -16.19
CA GLY A 616 -11.13 -42.98 -15.04
C GLY A 616 -12.56 -42.85 -14.48
N VAL A 617 -13.58 -42.90 -15.34
CA VAL A 617 -14.99 -42.86 -14.93
C VAL A 617 -15.39 -44.17 -14.26
N GLY A 618 -14.96 -45.31 -14.83
CA GLY A 618 -15.13 -46.64 -14.24
C GLY A 618 -14.48 -46.74 -12.86
N ARG A 619 -13.24 -46.24 -12.70
CA ARG A 619 -12.53 -46.16 -11.42
C ARG A 619 -13.28 -45.32 -10.39
N THR A 620 -13.72 -44.12 -10.75
CA THR A 620 -14.48 -43.25 -9.82
C THR A 620 -15.77 -43.94 -9.35
N ALA A 621 -16.48 -44.62 -10.26
CA ALA A 621 -17.65 -45.41 -9.87
C ALA A 621 -17.30 -46.61 -8.98
N ALA A 622 -16.17 -47.28 -9.21
CA ALA A 622 -15.68 -48.37 -8.36
C ALA A 622 -15.37 -47.88 -6.93
N VAL A 623 -14.80 -46.69 -6.77
CA VAL A 623 -14.59 -46.05 -5.45
C VAL A 623 -15.91 -45.92 -4.68
N VAL A 624 -16.97 -45.46 -5.35
CA VAL A 624 -18.30 -45.36 -4.72
C VAL A 624 -18.82 -46.74 -4.29
N VAL A 625 -18.71 -47.75 -5.16
CA VAL A 625 -19.16 -49.12 -4.86
C VAL A 625 -18.39 -49.71 -3.68
N LEU A 626 -17.06 -49.53 -3.63
CA LEU A 626 -16.20 -49.99 -2.54
C LEU A 626 -16.56 -49.29 -1.22
N ALA A 627 -16.71 -47.96 -1.24
CA ALA A 627 -17.07 -47.19 -0.05
C ALA A 627 -18.44 -47.63 0.52
N GLN A 628 -19.42 -47.85 -0.36
CA GLN A 628 -20.73 -48.37 0.04
C GLN A 628 -20.67 -49.81 0.58
N GLY A 629 -19.85 -50.66 -0.04
CA GLY A 629 -19.60 -52.03 0.42
C GLY A 629 -19.00 -52.07 1.83
N GLY A 630 -18.00 -51.22 2.10
CA GLY A 630 -17.42 -51.07 3.44
C GLY A 630 -18.42 -50.55 4.47
N LEU A 631 -19.28 -49.60 4.08
CA LEU A 631 -20.36 -49.09 4.93
C LEU A 631 -21.42 -50.16 5.25
N ALA A 632 -21.69 -51.07 4.32
CA ALA A 632 -22.57 -52.22 4.56
C ALA A 632 -21.92 -53.24 5.51
N ALA A 633 -20.62 -53.52 5.31
CA ALA A 633 -19.84 -54.41 6.17
C ALA A 633 -19.86 -53.99 7.64
N LEU A 634 -19.69 -52.68 7.93
CA LEU A 634 -19.76 -52.14 9.29
C LEU A 634 -21.11 -52.31 9.99
N ARG A 635 -22.18 -52.63 9.24
CA ARG A 635 -23.53 -52.87 9.78
C ARG A 635 -23.84 -54.35 9.99
N GLY A 636 -22.84 -55.22 9.82
CA GLY A 636 -23.00 -56.67 9.92
C GLY A 636 -23.59 -57.32 8.67
N ASN A 637 -23.80 -56.55 7.59
CA ASN A 637 -24.13 -57.11 6.29
C ASN A 637 -22.82 -57.44 5.59
N LEU A 638 -22.53 -58.73 5.40
CA LEU A 638 -21.34 -59.22 4.68
C LEU A 638 -21.67 -59.67 3.24
N PRO A 639 -22.42 -58.90 2.43
CA PRO A 639 -22.83 -59.41 1.14
C PRO A 639 -21.63 -59.55 0.21
N LEU A 640 -21.55 -60.74 -0.40
CA LEU A 640 -20.56 -61.04 -1.43
C LEU A 640 -20.91 -60.35 -2.76
N THR A 641 -22.15 -59.86 -2.95
CA THR A 641 -22.69 -59.45 -4.26
C THR A 641 -23.33 -58.06 -4.25
N VAL A 642 -23.03 -57.28 -5.30
CA VAL A 642 -23.67 -55.98 -5.58
C VAL A 642 -24.79 -56.12 -6.59
N CYS A 643 -25.70 -55.14 -6.64
CA CYS A 643 -26.83 -55.18 -7.56
C CYS A 643 -26.39 -55.29 -9.02
N ARG A 644 -26.93 -56.29 -9.73
CA ARG A 644 -26.54 -56.61 -11.11
C ARG A 644 -26.86 -55.51 -12.14
N LEU A 645 -27.92 -54.74 -11.93
CA LEU A 645 -28.29 -53.66 -12.87
C LEU A 645 -27.48 -52.39 -12.61
N ASN A 646 -27.28 -52.03 -11.35
CA ASN A 646 -26.54 -50.84 -10.97
C ASN A 646 -25.77 -51.09 -9.65
N PRO A 647 -24.44 -51.26 -9.71
CA PRO A 647 -23.66 -51.55 -8.50
C PRO A 647 -23.66 -50.39 -7.50
N LEU A 648 -23.98 -49.14 -7.90
CA LEU A 648 -24.14 -47.98 -7.00
C LEU A 648 -25.38 -48.04 -6.11
N HIS A 649 -26.28 -49.00 -6.35
CA HIS A 649 -27.37 -49.30 -5.43
C HIS A 649 -26.92 -50.10 -4.21
N GLY A 650 -25.67 -50.60 -4.21
CA GLY A 650 -25.11 -51.41 -3.14
C GLY A 650 -25.64 -52.85 -3.16
N GLU A 651 -25.93 -53.37 -1.98
CA GLU A 651 -26.22 -54.77 -1.69
C GLU A 651 -27.40 -55.36 -2.48
N ALA A 652 -27.22 -56.59 -3.00
CA ALA A 652 -28.20 -57.31 -3.82
C ALA A 652 -29.16 -58.23 -3.03
N THR A 653 -29.74 -57.77 -1.92
CA THR A 653 -30.66 -58.58 -1.08
C THR A 653 -32.03 -58.86 -1.70
N GLY A 654 -32.31 -58.35 -2.90
CA GLY A 654 -33.58 -58.56 -3.58
C GLY A 654 -33.78 -60.00 -4.07
N GLY A 655 -32.73 -60.80 -4.19
CA GLY A 655 -32.81 -62.17 -4.68
C GLY A 655 -32.35 -62.32 -6.14
N ARG A 656 -32.40 -63.56 -6.66
CA ARG A 656 -31.81 -63.93 -7.95
C ARG A 656 -32.50 -63.24 -9.14
N VAL A 657 -31.71 -62.92 -10.16
CA VAL A 657 -32.23 -62.40 -11.42
C VAL A 657 -33.15 -63.42 -12.09
N PRO A 658 -34.22 -62.98 -12.77
CA PRO A 658 -35.03 -63.86 -13.61
C PRO A 658 -34.21 -64.56 -14.70
N THR A 659 -34.57 -65.79 -15.06
CA THR A 659 -33.85 -66.59 -16.07
C THR A 659 -33.79 -65.94 -17.47
N TRP A 660 -34.69 -65.00 -17.77
CA TRP A 660 -34.66 -64.26 -19.03
C TRP A 660 -33.54 -63.21 -19.12
N PHE A 661 -32.90 -62.83 -18.00
CA PHE A 661 -31.73 -61.92 -18.02
C PHE A 661 -30.59 -62.52 -18.84
N ALA A 662 -30.40 -63.83 -18.79
CA ALA A 662 -29.41 -64.53 -19.60
C ALA A 662 -29.65 -64.35 -21.10
N ARG A 663 -30.91 -64.34 -21.55
CA ARG A 663 -31.27 -64.11 -22.97
C ARG A 663 -30.98 -62.69 -23.44
N LEU A 664 -30.87 -61.73 -22.52
CA LEU A 664 -30.51 -60.35 -22.80
C LEU A 664 -29.02 -60.06 -22.60
N GLY A 665 -28.21 -61.08 -22.27
CA GLY A 665 -26.77 -60.94 -22.08
C GLY A 665 -26.36 -60.28 -20.75
N ILE A 666 -27.27 -60.13 -19.79
CA ILE A 666 -27.04 -59.38 -18.53
C ILE A 666 -26.43 -60.30 -17.45
N GLY A 667 -25.66 -61.31 -17.83
CA GLY A 667 -24.89 -62.17 -16.91
C GLY A 667 -25.60 -63.47 -16.48
N PRO A 668 -24.92 -64.31 -15.67
CA PRO A 668 -25.38 -65.65 -15.30
C PRO A 668 -26.57 -65.61 -14.33
N ASN A 669 -27.33 -66.72 -14.27
CA ASN A 669 -28.52 -66.88 -13.40
C ASN A 669 -28.20 -66.80 -11.89
N SER A 670 -26.93 -66.75 -11.50
CA SER A 670 -26.46 -66.56 -10.11
C SER A 670 -26.45 -65.09 -9.67
N ALA A 671 -26.60 -64.13 -10.59
CA ALA A 671 -26.64 -62.71 -10.27
C ALA A 671 -27.86 -62.34 -9.41
N GLN A 672 -27.73 -61.29 -8.60
CA GLN A 672 -28.78 -60.83 -7.70
C GLN A 672 -29.11 -59.34 -7.93
N LEU A 673 -30.34 -58.94 -7.58
CA LEU A 673 -30.81 -57.55 -7.67
C LEU A 673 -30.95 -56.95 -6.28
N CYS A 674 -30.80 -55.62 -6.14
CA CYS A 674 -31.27 -54.95 -4.92
C CYS A 674 -32.82 -54.97 -4.88
N PRO A 675 -33.45 -54.80 -3.70
CA PRO A 675 -34.90 -54.80 -3.55
C PRO A 675 -35.61 -53.85 -4.52
N GLY A 676 -35.11 -52.62 -4.68
CA GLY A 676 -35.70 -51.62 -5.58
C GLY A 676 -35.64 -52.02 -7.06
N CYS A 677 -34.57 -52.68 -7.51
CA CYS A 677 -34.48 -53.19 -8.88
C CYS A 677 -35.38 -54.39 -9.11
N ARG A 678 -35.51 -55.31 -8.13
CA ARG A 678 -36.48 -56.41 -8.21
C ARG A 678 -37.91 -55.87 -8.28
N ASP A 679 -38.25 -54.94 -7.42
CA ASP A 679 -39.61 -54.41 -7.32
C ASP A 679 -39.95 -53.65 -8.62
N ALA A 680 -39.02 -52.88 -9.19
CA ALA A 680 -39.20 -52.28 -10.51
C ALA A 680 -39.44 -53.31 -11.64
N VAL A 681 -38.75 -54.45 -11.60
CA VAL A 681 -38.99 -55.57 -12.55
C VAL A 681 -40.36 -56.21 -12.34
N ARG A 682 -40.83 -56.27 -11.08
CA ARG A 682 -42.16 -56.80 -10.74
C ARG A 682 -43.26 -55.85 -11.20
N ASP A 683 -43.15 -54.58 -10.84
CA ASP A 683 -44.14 -53.53 -11.10
C ASP A 683 -44.35 -53.29 -12.59
N ALA A 684 -43.28 -53.36 -13.38
CA ALA A 684 -43.36 -53.25 -14.83
C ALA A 684 -43.93 -54.51 -15.52
N GLY A 685 -44.31 -55.54 -14.76
CA GLY A 685 -44.84 -56.80 -15.31
C GLY A 685 -43.81 -57.67 -16.03
N ALA A 686 -42.53 -57.27 -16.08
CA ALA A 686 -41.46 -57.95 -16.81
C ALA A 686 -41.16 -59.38 -16.29
N HIS A 687 -41.59 -59.69 -15.06
CA HIS A 687 -41.51 -61.01 -14.45
C HIS A 687 -42.54 -62.02 -14.96
N ARG A 688 -43.64 -61.59 -15.60
CA ARG A 688 -44.67 -62.49 -16.13
C ARG A 688 -44.13 -63.33 -17.28
N ARG A 689 -44.60 -64.57 -17.46
CA ARG A 689 -44.08 -65.50 -18.49
C ARG A 689 -44.28 -64.96 -19.91
N ASP A 690 -45.43 -64.36 -20.16
CA ASP A 690 -45.92 -63.77 -21.41
C ASP A 690 -45.51 -62.30 -21.63
N ALA A 691 -44.69 -61.73 -20.73
CA ALA A 691 -44.27 -60.34 -20.86
C ALA A 691 -43.49 -60.09 -22.16
N ASP A 692 -43.86 -59.01 -22.86
CA ASP A 692 -43.25 -58.55 -24.09
C ASP A 692 -41.72 -58.37 -23.91
N PRO A 693 -40.88 -58.97 -24.77
CA PRO A 693 -39.44 -58.74 -24.78
C PRO A 693 -39.03 -57.26 -24.77
N ALA A 694 -39.79 -56.37 -25.40
CA ALA A 694 -39.52 -54.93 -25.41
C ALA A 694 -39.68 -54.29 -24.02
N VAL A 695 -40.70 -54.72 -23.25
CA VAL A 695 -40.91 -54.28 -21.86
C VAL A 695 -39.77 -54.75 -20.96
N ARG A 696 -39.36 -56.02 -21.10
CA ARG A 696 -38.21 -56.57 -20.37
C ARG A 696 -36.93 -55.79 -20.67
N ARG A 697 -36.68 -55.49 -21.95
CA ARG A 697 -35.49 -54.73 -22.38
C ARG A 697 -35.50 -53.30 -21.82
N ARG A 698 -36.63 -52.59 -21.92
CA ARG A 698 -36.79 -51.22 -21.41
C ARG A 698 -36.51 -51.13 -19.91
N VAL A 699 -37.11 -52.01 -19.11
CA VAL A 699 -36.96 -51.98 -17.63
C VAL A 699 -35.51 -52.22 -17.22
N VAL A 700 -34.80 -53.10 -17.92
CA VAL A 700 -33.37 -53.29 -17.69
C VAL A 700 -32.59 -52.05 -18.11
N ASP A 701 -32.81 -51.53 -19.32
CA ASP A 701 -32.06 -50.39 -19.83
C ASP A 701 -32.25 -49.11 -18.99
N ASP A 702 -33.45 -48.92 -18.41
CA ASP A 702 -33.77 -47.79 -17.53
C ASP A 702 -33.11 -47.88 -16.14
N ARG A 703 -32.72 -49.09 -15.72
CA ARG A 703 -32.12 -49.34 -14.40
C ARG A 703 -30.63 -49.68 -14.46
N THR A 704 -30.12 -49.94 -15.65
CA THR A 704 -28.71 -50.28 -15.83
C THR A 704 -27.86 -49.04 -15.66
N LEU A 705 -26.81 -49.13 -14.85
CA LEU A 705 -25.84 -48.04 -14.72
C LEU A 705 -25.12 -47.85 -16.05
N ARG A 706 -25.21 -46.64 -16.59
CA ARG A 706 -24.50 -46.22 -17.79
C ARG A 706 -23.66 -44.99 -17.48
N LEU A 707 -22.35 -45.16 -17.56
CA LEU A 707 -21.35 -44.15 -17.22
C LEU A 707 -21.06 -43.27 -18.44
N PRO A 708 -20.76 -41.97 -18.26
CA PRO A 708 -20.46 -41.08 -19.37
C PRO A 708 -19.21 -41.55 -20.12
N ALA A 709 -19.27 -41.59 -21.45
CA ALA A 709 -18.10 -41.90 -22.29
C ALA A 709 -17.08 -40.74 -22.23
N PRO A 710 -15.77 -41.05 -22.36
CA PRO A 710 -14.69 -40.06 -22.20
C PRO A 710 -14.66 -38.98 -23.28
N ASN A 711 -15.18 -39.24 -24.49
CA ASN A 711 -15.04 -38.33 -25.63
C ASN A 711 -16.30 -37.48 -25.84
N GLY A 712 -16.47 -36.43 -25.03
CA GLY A 712 -17.57 -35.47 -25.13
C GLY A 712 -17.50 -34.50 -26.33
N ARG A 713 -16.90 -34.87 -27.47
CA ARG A 713 -16.62 -33.93 -28.58
C ARG A 713 -17.41 -34.11 -29.87
N THR A 714 -18.26 -35.11 -29.98
CA THR A 714 -19.31 -35.12 -31.00
C THR A 714 -20.62 -35.48 -30.33
N GLY A 715 -21.56 -34.54 -30.34
CA GLY A 715 -22.83 -34.70 -29.67
C GLY A 715 -23.58 -35.90 -30.23
N HIS A 716 -23.50 -37.03 -29.54
CA HIS A 716 -24.49 -38.11 -29.40
C HIS A 716 -24.13 -38.88 -28.11
N THR A 717 -25.16 -39.29 -27.37
CA THR A 717 -25.15 -39.79 -25.98
C THR A 717 -24.41 -41.12 -25.79
N GLY A 718 -23.09 -41.13 -25.93
CA GLY A 718 -22.27 -42.29 -25.56
C GLY A 718 -22.27 -42.48 -24.06
N HIS A 719 -23.10 -43.37 -23.53
CA HIS A 719 -22.91 -43.91 -22.19
C HIS A 719 -22.52 -45.38 -22.29
N THR A 720 -21.41 -45.74 -21.67
CA THR A 720 -20.93 -47.12 -21.59
C THR A 720 -21.64 -47.82 -20.45
N VAL A 721 -22.11 -49.05 -20.67
CA VAL A 721 -22.68 -49.87 -19.60
C VAL A 721 -21.58 -50.15 -18.58
N TRP A 722 -21.90 -50.12 -17.29
CA TRP A 722 -20.91 -50.22 -16.22
C TRP A 722 -20.02 -51.46 -16.29
N ASP A 723 -20.51 -52.56 -16.87
CA ASP A 723 -19.76 -53.80 -17.03
C ASP A 723 -18.78 -53.80 -18.21
N GLN A 724 -18.73 -52.70 -18.96
CA GLN A 724 -17.77 -52.42 -20.03
C GLN A 724 -16.93 -51.17 -19.71
N ALA A 725 -17.12 -50.57 -18.53
CA ALA A 725 -16.50 -49.30 -18.15
C ALA A 725 -15.12 -49.52 -17.48
N GLY A 726 -14.13 -49.77 -18.33
CA GLY A 726 -12.73 -49.96 -17.92
C GLY A 726 -12.45 -51.31 -17.27
N PRO A 727 -11.21 -51.57 -16.80
CA PRO A 727 -10.80 -52.90 -16.34
C PRO A 727 -11.24 -53.23 -14.90
N ILE A 728 -11.56 -52.23 -14.08
CA ILE A 728 -11.75 -52.43 -12.62
C ILE A 728 -13.21 -52.63 -12.25
N LEU A 729 -14.11 -51.71 -12.65
CA LEU A 729 -15.52 -51.77 -12.26
C LEU A 729 -16.25 -53.06 -12.68
N PRO A 730 -15.96 -53.68 -13.85
CA PRO A 730 -16.58 -54.96 -14.21
C PRO A 730 -16.29 -56.11 -13.24
N ALA A 731 -15.23 -56.04 -12.43
CA ALA A 731 -14.96 -57.04 -11.38
C ALA A 731 -16.09 -57.12 -10.34
N ALA A 732 -16.86 -56.03 -10.17
CA ALA A 732 -18.03 -56.02 -9.30
C ALA A 732 -19.11 -57.04 -9.73
N ARG A 733 -19.07 -57.55 -10.96
CA ARG A 733 -19.94 -58.65 -11.43
C ARG A 733 -19.73 -59.94 -10.64
N GLU A 734 -18.50 -60.18 -10.21
CA GLU A 734 -18.08 -61.40 -9.53
C GLU A 734 -18.17 -61.27 -8.02
N GLY A 735 -18.22 -60.02 -7.52
CA GLY A 735 -18.46 -59.70 -6.13
C GLY A 735 -17.57 -58.57 -5.65
N LEU A 736 -17.79 -58.16 -4.40
CA LEU A 736 -17.00 -57.09 -3.79
C LEU A 736 -15.55 -57.53 -3.55
N ASP A 737 -15.28 -58.83 -3.33
CA ASP A 737 -13.92 -59.37 -3.16
C ASP A 737 -13.07 -59.19 -4.40
N GLN A 738 -13.62 -59.54 -5.56
CA GLN A 738 -12.94 -59.39 -6.83
C GLN A 738 -12.72 -57.93 -7.17
N LEU A 739 -13.64 -57.04 -6.80
CA LEU A 739 -13.45 -55.60 -6.97
C LEU A 739 -12.29 -55.05 -6.10
N VAL A 740 -12.20 -55.47 -4.83
CA VAL A 740 -11.08 -55.13 -3.94
C VAL A 740 -9.75 -55.66 -4.49
N LEU A 741 -9.74 -56.92 -4.96
CA LEU A 741 -8.54 -57.53 -5.53
C LEU A 741 -8.06 -56.79 -6.78
N ARG A 742 -8.96 -56.50 -7.73
CA ARG A 742 -8.63 -55.76 -8.96
C ARG A 742 -8.21 -54.31 -8.69
N ALA A 743 -8.78 -53.66 -7.68
CA ALA A 743 -8.35 -52.34 -7.25
C ALA A 743 -6.89 -52.35 -6.76
N ARG A 744 -6.53 -53.33 -5.91
CA ARG A 744 -5.16 -53.51 -5.40
C ARG A 744 -4.18 -53.89 -6.51
N GLU A 745 -4.55 -54.83 -7.39
CA GLU A 745 -3.72 -55.22 -8.55
C GLU A 745 -3.44 -54.01 -9.46
N SER A 746 -4.44 -53.16 -9.71
CA SER A 746 -4.25 -51.98 -10.55
C SER A 746 -3.30 -50.95 -9.94
N ALA A 747 -3.18 -50.91 -8.61
CA ALA A 747 -2.25 -50.04 -7.90
C ALA A 747 -0.85 -50.66 -7.74
N SER A 748 -0.68 -51.98 -7.88
CA SER A 748 0.62 -52.68 -7.74
C SER A 748 1.39 -52.86 -9.06
N VAL A 749 0.76 -52.58 -10.20
CA VAL A 749 1.35 -52.75 -11.55
C VAL A 749 1.93 -51.43 -12.09
N GLN A 750 1.81 -50.34 -11.33
CA GLN A 750 2.52 -49.07 -11.51
C GLN A 750 3.78 -49.07 -10.65
#